data_AF-A0A3Q0KXY0-F1
#
_entry.id   AF-A0A3Q0KXY0-F1
#
_cell.length_a   1.000
_cell.length_b   1.000
_cell.length_c   1.000
_cell.angle_alpha   90.00
_cell.angle_beta   90.00
_cell.angle_gamma   90.00
#
_symmetry.space_group_name_H-M   'P 1'
#
loop_
_entity.id
_entity.type
_entity.pdbx_description
1 polymer ?
#
loop_
_entity_poly.entity_id
_entity_poly.type
_entity_poly.pdbx_seq_one_letter_code
_entity_poly.pdbx_strand_id
1 'polypeptide(L)'
;MNKNKIVMALGLSVSVGLLGCGGGSSSSSGGSSSSSYSVTAIDGYLQNAQVWLDLNKNFIWDTGEPKATTGAGGKATLDVTGVDNPESYPIVVKAIKGKTVDEDTGNTIATDYVMSAPAGEQDITPLSTMVHVLLERDETLTKDEAVQTVATQLGITSDDVLGDYIEDNDVEAAFGAKTLVSSGVLPETPEELASEADEETTTTSTFLTEAQTVNTETKEHIETEKSALGEGEELNLDDKVGTFDPVTGTVTFEEDSDGDGVANSQDWAPDNSEEWLDSDGDDIGDNADTDDDNDGTLDVDDAFPFDAEETTDTDDDGIGNNTDTDDDNDGTLDTDDAFPLNPEETVDTDKDGVGNNADTDDDNDGALDGDDAFPLNPEETTDTDKDGIGNNADTDDDNDGILDVDDSNPTVPDLNPIEQVIQFMQNNSMFYALWADHEYNDATGTESVEIYVEKFTLANNIGTVTEAYQMLPDGRKVADEPDANDEDDIVLGPNGWQTFNDTYAIAINSDAVSVYPEEVPSLTNTAYGYVKDLSGLNMAEHSGELGDYVDADAVFPEGAEGGIVKLTADVDQYFLWFKPWFWRASGNTSDDGHNATNLTEIQVAPADISQTGDDVHTAKGISIGMHVGVQFVTDGTTRFMTLDWWNESTQQPGTVTINGTGTWSQVVVNGETIIRYSVPDSVVEAWGEVWDNDSQQLILSVYGGIVHSGDYLLAGQSEEDDEGYLLNETAKEALIGAVNLPGWCPITEVASGATLADFQAQIADCQLPVMDPEGAVLYRVNSSGETRVQAYAANNEALRFKNGTPSTKYWMVNQEGTLEFGDDAQNIWDYKRAIMDVDEDGILSMATFDPETGEISLGLYQEVDLSQPFTYCETSNSDWDEVNEVPTTFFSFNTYADALKGCVDDTAYRAAKFTSTFIGEQLVMKDEDGTITFLANNTGTFVSTDENIQFTWTEHDAENGIIALSYSFVDDNQVAQNNTTYMGFAYSNGIQFNVKGFTVSTEWNGNTIDSQGEIWDGLFIHPESEQTLINYGFIEAPTP
;
A
#
# COMPACT_ATOMS: atom_id res chain seq x y z
N MET A 1 -17.42 -29.63 6.78
CA MET A 1 -18.73 -29.08 6.33
C MET A 1 -18.61 -27.59 6.53
N ASN A 2 -18.72 -26.83 5.43
CA ASN A 2 -17.91 -25.63 5.24
C ASN A 2 -18.21 -24.54 6.29
N LYS A 3 -17.18 -24.22 7.07
CA LYS A 3 -16.97 -22.85 7.55
C LYS A 3 -16.85 -21.95 6.31
N ASN A 4 -17.42 -20.75 6.32
CA ASN A 4 -17.04 -19.64 5.43
C ASN A 4 -15.56 -19.29 5.68
N LYS A 5 -14.65 -20.10 5.14
CA LYS A 5 -13.24 -19.76 5.01
C LYS A 5 -13.03 -19.20 3.61
N ILE A 6 -12.33 -18.09 3.53
CA ILE A 6 -11.90 -17.52 2.25
C ILE A 6 -10.77 -18.40 1.70
N VAL A 7 -11.13 -19.52 1.05
CA VAL A 7 -10.20 -20.48 0.43
C VAL A 7 -9.78 -19.94 -0.93
N MET A 8 -8.61 -19.30 -1.01
CA MET A 8 -8.17 -18.60 -2.22
C MET A 8 -7.51 -19.53 -3.25
N ALA A 9 -8.32 -20.37 -3.91
CA ALA A 9 -7.89 -21.21 -5.02
C ALA A 9 -7.71 -20.43 -6.33
N LEU A 10 -6.73 -20.79 -7.20
CA LEU A 10 -6.34 -19.96 -8.36
C LEU A 10 -5.93 -20.72 -9.64
N GLY A 11 -6.41 -20.21 -10.80
CA GLY A 11 -6.11 -20.72 -12.15
C GLY A 11 -5.35 -19.73 -13.05
N LEU A 12 -4.19 -20.15 -13.58
CA LEU A 12 -3.25 -19.32 -14.34
C LEU A 12 -3.68 -18.91 -15.77
N SER A 13 -3.50 -17.62 -16.13
CA SER A 13 -3.09 -17.25 -17.51
C SER A 13 -2.29 -15.94 -17.62
N VAL A 14 -1.18 -15.97 -18.38
CA VAL A 14 -0.20 -14.86 -18.51
C VAL A 14 -0.31 -14.16 -19.88
N SER A 15 -0.13 -12.83 -19.94
CA SER A 15 0.16 -12.10 -21.19
C SER A 15 0.94 -10.79 -20.96
N VAL A 16 2.16 -10.71 -21.50
CA VAL A 16 3.08 -9.55 -21.38
C VAL A 16 2.94 -8.58 -22.56
N GLY A 17 3.03 -7.27 -22.30
CA GLY A 17 3.04 -6.21 -23.33
C GLY A 17 3.95 -5.01 -23.01
N LEU A 18 5.22 -5.06 -23.44
CA LEU A 18 6.20 -3.97 -23.34
C LEU A 18 6.07 -2.93 -24.46
N LEU A 19 6.07 -1.63 -24.13
CA LEU A 19 6.43 -0.51 -25.02
C LEU A 19 7.05 0.66 -24.23
N GLY A 20 7.92 1.47 -24.85
CA GLY A 20 8.46 2.69 -24.24
C GLY A 20 9.32 3.56 -25.17
N CYS A 21 9.99 4.56 -24.57
CA CYS A 21 11.14 5.37 -25.05
C CYS A 21 10.93 6.84 -25.55
N GLY A 22 11.75 7.76 -25.00
CA GLY A 22 12.10 9.12 -25.51
C GLY A 22 11.26 10.28 -24.95
N GLY A 23 11.77 11.43 -24.46
CA GLY A 23 13.14 12.01 -24.42
C GLY A 23 13.35 13.11 -25.48
N GLY A 24 13.95 14.28 -25.22
CA GLY A 24 14.56 14.90 -24.02
C GLY A 24 15.49 16.08 -24.44
N SER A 25 15.80 17.08 -23.59
CA SER A 25 16.62 18.27 -23.98
C SER A 25 17.28 19.05 -22.84
N SER A 26 18.39 19.74 -23.14
CA SER A 26 19.37 20.32 -22.19
C SER A 26 19.50 21.86 -22.25
N SER A 27 19.91 22.47 -21.13
CA SER A 27 20.16 23.92 -20.95
C SER A 27 21.53 24.40 -21.46
N SER A 28 21.67 25.72 -21.69
CA SER A 28 22.93 26.40 -22.02
C SER A 28 23.00 27.82 -21.44
N SER A 29 24.19 28.24 -21.01
CA SER A 29 24.42 29.33 -20.06
C SER A 29 24.84 30.70 -20.66
N GLY A 30 24.30 31.78 -20.09
CA GLY A 30 25.08 32.79 -19.36
C GLY A 30 25.82 33.92 -20.12
N GLY A 31 25.40 35.18 -19.86
CA GLY A 31 26.21 36.38 -20.05
C GLY A 31 25.40 37.66 -20.29
N SER A 32 25.11 38.43 -19.24
CA SER A 32 24.37 39.70 -19.31
C SER A 32 25.25 40.93 -19.04
N SER A 33 24.96 42.02 -19.74
CA SER A 33 25.55 43.36 -19.56
C SER A 33 24.70 44.19 -18.60
N SER A 34 25.33 45.03 -17.77
CA SER A 34 24.61 45.94 -16.87
C SER A 34 23.89 47.07 -17.61
N SER A 35 22.67 47.39 -17.18
CA SER A 35 21.79 48.42 -17.75
C SER A 35 21.35 49.41 -16.68
N SER A 36 21.28 50.69 -17.03
CA SER A 36 20.94 51.80 -16.10
C SER A 36 19.79 52.64 -16.63
N TYR A 37 18.93 53.12 -15.73
CA TYR A 37 17.80 54.01 -16.03
C TYR A 37 17.94 55.30 -15.21
N SER A 38 17.75 56.47 -15.81
CA SER A 38 17.95 57.77 -15.14
C SER A 38 16.63 58.53 -15.04
N VAL A 39 16.43 59.23 -13.92
CA VAL A 39 15.19 59.93 -13.56
C VAL A 39 15.50 61.22 -12.78
N THR A 40 14.53 62.13 -12.73
CA THR A 40 14.59 63.42 -12.03
C THR A 40 13.40 63.58 -11.08
N ALA A 41 13.61 63.97 -9.82
CA ALA A 41 12.55 64.36 -8.89
C ALA A 41 12.44 65.90 -8.81
N ILE A 42 11.23 66.44 -8.98
CA ILE A 42 10.99 67.88 -9.18
C ILE A 42 9.69 68.35 -8.51
N ASP A 43 9.82 69.02 -7.36
CA ASP A 43 8.94 70.08 -6.88
C ASP A 43 9.66 71.43 -7.10
N GLY A 44 10.66 71.76 -6.26
CA GLY A 44 11.96 72.16 -6.80
C GLY A 44 12.86 70.95 -7.05
N TYR A 45 14.11 71.12 -7.47
CA TYR A 45 14.99 69.95 -7.68
C TYR A 45 15.31 69.25 -6.35
N LEU A 46 14.71 68.08 -6.10
CA LEU A 46 14.78 67.40 -4.79
C LEU A 46 16.07 66.59 -4.62
N GLN A 47 17.00 67.06 -3.79
CA GLN A 47 18.22 66.33 -3.44
C GLN A 47 18.00 65.45 -2.19
N ASN A 48 18.58 64.24 -2.18
CA ASN A 48 18.47 63.22 -1.11
C ASN A 48 17.09 62.53 -0.97
N ALA A 49 16.19 62.68 -1.94
CA ALA A 49 14.95 61.91 -2.01
C ALA A 49 15.23 60.44 -2.39
N GLN A 50 14.41 59.51 -1.91
CA GLN A 50 14.44 58.09 -2.31
C GLN A 50 13.64 57.90 -3.60
N VAL A 51 14.11 57.03 -4.49
CA VAL A 51 13.42 56.76 -5.77
C VAL A 51 13.60 55.32 -6.23
N TRP A 52 12.52 54.70 -6.72
CA TRP A 52 12.51 53.31 -7.20
C TRP A 52 11.62 53.11 -8.44
N LEU A 53 11.94 52.04 -9.17
CA LEU A 53 11.16 51.54 -10.31
C LEU A 53 10.19 50.46 -9.81
N ASP A 54 8.92 50.82 -9.72
CA ASP A 54 7.85 49.95 -9.22
C ASP A 54 7.48 48.91 -10.30
N LEU A 55 7.88 47.65 -10.05
CA LEU A 55 7.78 46.53 -10.98
C LEU A 55 6.44 45.79 -10.88
N ASN A 56 5.73 45.91 -9.76
CA ASN A 56 4.50 45.16 -9.51
C ASN A 56 3.23 46.05 -9.50
N LYS A 57 3.40 47.38 -9.57
CA LYS A 57 2.39 48.44 -9.57
C LYS A 57 1.66 48.63 -8.23
N ASN A 58 2.35 48.42 -7.11
CA ASN A 58 1.80 48.63 -5.76
C ASN A 58 2.22 49.96 -5.10
N PHE A 59 3.04 50.79 -5.78
CA PHE A 59 3.66 52.01 -5.28
C PHE A 59 4.65 51.86 -4.11
N ILE A 60 4.74 50.70 -3.47
CA ILE A 60 5.60 50.42 -2.31
C ILE A 60 6.98 49.99 -2.83
N TRP A 61 8.05 50.28 -2.08
CA TRP A 61 9.39 49.80 -2.44
C TRP A 61 9.54 48.33 -1.99
N ASP A 62 9.56 47.43 -2.97
CA ASP A 62 9.64 45.98 -2.75
C ASP A 62 11.05 45.36 -2.81
N THR A 63 11.18 44.14 -2.28
CA THR A 63 12.45 43.38 -2.36
C THR A 63 12.71 42.88 -3.78
N GLY A 64 13.64 43.54 -4.46
CA GLY A 64 14.07 43.20 -5.83
C GLY A 64 13.98 44.37 -6.81
N GLU A 65 13.42 45.49 -6.39
CA GLU A 65 13.20 46.64 -7.26
C GLU A 65 14.45 47.54 -7.41
N PRO A 66 14.74 48.03 -8.63
CA PRO A 66 15.77 49.04 -8.86
C PRO A 66 15.50 50.33 -8.12
N LYS A 67 16.45 50.79 -7.30
CA LYS A 67 16.33 51.97 -6.45
C LYS A 67 17.61 52.81 -6.41
N ALA A 68 17.47 54.08 -6.04
CA ALA A 68 18.56 55.02 -5.81
C ALA A 68 18.12 56.16 -4.87
N THR A 69 19.05 57.05 -4.58
CA THR A 69 18.81 58.34 -3.92
C THR A 69 19.15 59.45 -4.91
N THR A 70 18.37 60.53 -4.94
CA THR A 70 18.63 61.68 -5.81
C THR A 70 19.85 62.47 -5.34
N GLY A 71 20.69 62.87 -6.30
CA GLY A 71 21.74 63.85 -6.09
C GLY A 71 21.31 65.24 -6.56
N ALA A 72 22.26 66.17 -6.57
CA ALA A 72 22.02 67.56 -6.98
C ALA A 72 21.35 67.68 -8.36
N GLY A 73 20.43 68.63 -8.50
CA GLY A 73 19.52 68.79 -9.64
C GLY A 73 18.48 67.68 -9.75
N GLY A 74 18.03 67.11 -8.61
CA GLY A 74 16.97 66.09 -8.53
C GLY A 74 17.31 64.71 -9.09
N LYS A 75 18.56 64.46 -9.51
CA LYS A 75 18.89 63.38 -10.46
C LYS A 75 19.33 62.08 -9.80
N ALA A 76 18.72 60.98 -10.21
CA ALA A 76 19.07 59.62 -9.79
C ALA A 76 19.39 58.71 -10.98
N THR A 77 20.03 57.57 -10.72
CA THR A 77 20.27 56.52 -11.73
C THR A 77 20.14 55.15 -11.09
N LEU A 78 19.12 54.42 -11.53
CA LEU A 78 18.74 53.09 -11.08
C LEU A 78 19.55 52.02 -11.83
N ASP A 79 20.02 50.98 -11.13
CA ASP A 79 20.57 49.78 -11.75
C ASP A 79 19.43 48.83 -12.13
N VAL A 80 19.09 48.82 -13.41
CA VAL A 80 18.00 48.01 -13.99
C VAL A 80 18.55 46.74 -14.65
N THR A 81 19.67 46.21 -14.15
CA THR A 81 20.29 44.99 -14.69
C THR A 81 19.41 43.77 -14.42
N GLY A 82 18.69 43.32 -15.45
CA GLY A 82 17.78 42.17 -15.38
C GLY A 82 16.30 42.54 -15.53
N VAL A 83 15.96 43.83 -15.59
CA VAL A 83 14.62 44.30 -15.95
C VAL A 83 14.53 44.46 -17.46
N ASP A 84 13.66 43.69 -18.10
CA ASP A 84 13.35 43.85 -19.52
C ASP A 84 12.39 45.05 -19.71
N ASN A 85 12.83 46.05 -20.47
CA ASN A 85 12.05 47.26 -20.83
C ASN A 85 11.62 48.12 -19.61
N PRO A 86 12.57 48.75 -18.88
CA PRO A 86 12.27 49.54 -17.68
C PRO A 86 11.27 50.67 -17.94
N GLU A 87 11.22 51.25 -19.14
CA GLU A 87 10.20 52.25 -19.50
C GLU A 87 8.74 51.74 -19.55
N SER A 88 8.49 50.45 -19.27
CA SER A 88 7.12 49.90 -19.08
C SER A 88 6.59 50.02 -17.65
N TYR A 89 7.39 50.49 -16.70
CA TYR A 89 7.08 50.53 -15.28
C TYR A 89 7.02 51.99 -14.78
N PRO A 90 6.15 52.30 -13.80
CA PRO A 90 6.13 53.61 -13.16
C PRO A 90 7.36 53.84 -12.27
N ILE A 91 7.57 55.10 -11.91
CA ILE A 91 8.60 55.53 -10.95
C ILE A 91 7.90 56.17 -9.76
N VAL A 92 8.39 55.88 -8.56
CA VAL A 92 7.93 56.50 -7.30
C VAL A 92 9.11 57.18 -6.61
N VAL A 93 8.85 58.35 -6.02
CA VAL A 93 9.79 59.17 -5.27
C VAL A 93 9.22 59.43 -3.88
N LYS A 94 9.97 59.15 -2.82
CA LYS A 94 9.67 59.64 -1.46
C LYS A 94 10.65 60.75 -1.08
N ALA A 95 10.10 61.93 -0.83
CA ALA A 95 10.77 63.05 -0.19
C ALA A 95 10.66 62.88 1.34
N ILE A 96 11.76 63.13 2.06
CA ILE A 96 11.89 62.82 3.49
C ILE A 96 12.19 64.09 4.30
N LYS A 97 11.35 64.36 5.31
CA LYS A 97 11.47 65.43 6.29
C LYS A 97 12.88 65.51 6.88
N GLY A 98 13.43 66.73 6.96
CA GLY A 98 14.77 66.99 7.53
C GLY A 98 15.95 66.36 6.77
N LYS A 99 15.73 65.65 5.66
CA LYS A 99 16.79 64.92 4.92
C LYS A 99 16.81 65.28 3.43
N THR A 100 15.64 65.37 2.81
CA THR A 100 15.47 65.84 1.43
C THR A 100 15.54 67.37 1.42
N VAL A 101 16.45 67.91 0.61
CA VAL A 101 16.59 69.35 0.38
C VAL A 101 15.87 69.68 -0.91
N ASP A 102 14.99 70.68 -0.85
CA ASP A 102 14.46 71.30 -2.05
C ASP A 102 15.46 72.38 -2.52
N GLU A 103 16.00 72.26 -3.74
CA GLU A 103 16.97 73.23 -4.27
C GLU A 103 16.37 74.60 -4.62
N ASP A 104 15.04 74.75 -4.68
CA ASP A 104 14.39 76.04 -4.97
C ASP A 104 14.36 76.93 -3.73
N THR A 105 14.15 76.35 -2.54
CA THR A 105 14.23 77.06 -1.24
C THR A 105 15.62 76.98 -0.61
N GLY A 106 16.38 75.91 -0.90
CA GLY A 106 17.65 75.58 -0.24
C GLY A 106 17.49 74.82 1.08
N ASN A 107 16.25 74.58 1.50
CA ASN A 107 15.89 74.11 2.84
C ASN A 107 15.54 72.62 2.82
N THR A 108 15.67 71.94 3.96
CA THR A 108 15.10 70.60 4.12
C THR A 108 13.59 70.69 4.24
N ILE A 109 12.86 69.78 3.57
CA ILE A 109 11.39 69.80 3.61
C ILE A 109 10.85 69.55 5.03
N ALA A 110 9.70 70.16 5.33
CA ALA A 110 9.08 70.13 6.66
C ALA A 110 8.19 68.89 6.93
N THR A 111 7.71 68.22 5.88
CA THR A 111 6.84 67.04 5.94
C THR A 111 7.29 66.02 4.89
N ASP A 112 7.13 64.73 5.17
CA ASP A 112 7.29 63.66 4.18
C ASP A 112 6.24 63.80 3.07
N TYR A 113 6.61 63.51 1.82
CA TYR A 113 5.62 63.36 0.75
C TYR A 113 6.08 62.42 -0.36
N VAL A 114 5.12 61.80 -1.05
CA VAL A 114 5.36 60.82 -2.10
C VAL A 114 4.78 61.29 -3.43
N MET A 115 5.62 61.21 -4.46
CA MET A 115 5.28 61.53 -5.84
C MET A 115 5.47 60.29 -6.73
N SER A 116 4.79 60.24 -7.86
CA SER A 116 5.00 59.18 -8.85
C SER A 116 4.76 59.67 -10.28
N ALA A 117 5.26 58.92 -11.25
CA ALA A 117 5.03 59.19 -12.66
C ALA A 117 4.61 57.90 -13.40
N PRO A 118 3.66 57.99 -14.34
CA PRO A 118 3.17 56.83 -15.07
C PRO A 118 4.25 56.30 -16.02
N ALA A 119 4.17 55.00 -16.33
CA ALA A 119 5.12 54.30 -17.18
C ALA A 119 5.55 55.10 -18.43
N GLY A 120 6.87 55.17 -18.62
CA GLY A 120 7.53 55.84 -19.74
C GLY A 120 7.92 57.30 -19.49
N GLU A 121 7.50 57.92 -18.38
CA GLU A 121 8.05 59.20 -17.93
C GLU A 121 9.32 59.02 -17.09
N GLN A 122 10.17 60.04 -17.07
CA GLN A 122 11.43 60.05 -16.31
C GLN A 122 11.56 61.22 -15.34
N ASP A 123 10.68 62.22 -15.44
CA ASP A 123 10.62 63.38 -14.55
C ASP A 123 9.37 63.24 -13.67
N ILE A 124 9.57 63.21 -12.35
CA ILE A 124 8.57 62.89 -11.34
C ILE A 124 8.24 64.16 -10.56
N THR A 125 6.99 64.60 -10.69
CA THR A 125 6.49 65.88 -10.19
C THR A 125 5.14 65.73 -9.47
N PRO A 126 4.68 66.74 -8.71
CA PRO A 126 3.31 66.73 -8.16
C PRO A 126 2.26 66.59 -9.27
N LEU A 127 2.49 67.20 -10.43
CA LEU A 127 1.60 67.14 -11.59
C LEU A 127 1.61 65.75 -12.26
N SER A 128 2.77 65.09 -12.39
CA SER A 128 2.85 63.71 -12.90
C SER A 128 2.15 62.73 -11.97
N THR A 129 2.18 62.99 -10.65
CA THR A 129 1.51 62.18 -9.63
C THR A 129 0.00 62.19 -9.82
N MET A 130 -0.59 63.38 -10.06
CA MET A 130 -2.00 63.48 -10.42
C MET A 130 -2.34 62.72 -11.71
N VAL A 131 -1.50 62.79 -12.74
CA VAL A 131 -1.70 62.03 -13.99
C VAL A 131 -1.61 60.52 -13.75
N HIS A 132 -0.70 60.05 -12.89
CA HIS A 132 -0.54 58.64 -12.58
C HIS A 132 -1.75 58.08 -11.83
N VAL A 133 -2.17 58.74 -10.74
CA VAL A 133 -3.35 58.35 -9.96
C VAL A 133 -4.63 58.39 -10.81
N LEU A 134 -4.77 59.35 -11.72
CA LEU A 134 -5.89 59.37 -12.68
C LEU A 134 -5.93 58.17 -13.63
N LEU A 135 -4.78 57.57 -13.96
CA LEU A 135 -4.68 56.44 -14.89
C LEU A 135 -4.93 55.10 -14.21
N GLU A 136 -4.41 54.88 -13.00
CA GLU A 136 -4.67 53.63 -12.27
C GLU A 136 -6.14 53.57 -11.76
N ARG A 137 -6.79 54.73 -11.53
CA ARG A 137 -8.22 54.81 -11.13
C ARG A 137 -9.25 54.72 -12.27
N ASP A 138 -8.84 54.79 -13.54
CA ASP A 138 -9.74 54.63 -14.69
C ASP A 138 -8.98 53.97 -15.85
N GLU A 139 -9.02 52.63 -15.91
CA GLU A 139 -8.42 51.83 -17.00
C GLU A 139 -8.90 52.23 -18.41
N THR A 140 -9.99 53.01 -18.54
CA THR A 140 -10.53 53.47 -19.83
C THR A 140 -9.97 54.82 -20.27
N LEU A 141 -9.32 55.56 -19.36
CA LEU A 141 -8.72 56.87 -19.61
C LEU A 141 -7.37 56.71 -20.33
N THR A 142 -7.14 57.48 -21.40
CA THR A 142 -5.81 57.52 -22.02
C THR A 142 -4.89 58.53 -21.34
N LYS A 143 -3.57 58.31 -21.41
CA LYS A 143 -2.55 59.24 -20.87
C LYS A 143 -2.76 60.68 -21.35
N ASP A 144 -3.06 60.88 -22.63
CA ASP A 144 -3.39 62.19 -23.23
C ASP A 144 -4.64 62.83 -22.57
N GLU A 145 -5.64 62.05 -22.18
CA GLU A 145 -6.88 62.53 -21.53
C GLU A 145 -6.67 62.83 -20.04
N ALA A 146 -5.84 62.05 -19.33
CA ALA A 146 -5.41 62.34 -17.97
C ALA A 146 -4.58 63.64 -17.91
N VAL A 147 -3.57 63.77 -18.78
CA VAL A 147 -2.78 65.00 -18.96
C VAL A 147 -3.66 66.20 -19.29
N GLN A 148 -4.59 66.06 -20.24
CA GLN A 148 -5.51 67.14 -20.60
C GLN A 148 -6.44 67.53 -19.43
N THR A 149 -6.74 66.61 -18.52
CA THR A 149 -7.53 66.89 -17.31
C THR A 149 -6.75 67.77 -16.34
N VAL A 150 -5.52 67.39 -15.98
CA VAL A 150 -4.65 68.19 -15.09
C VAL A 150 -4.35 69.57 -15.70
N ALA A 151 -3.99 69.63 -16.99
CA ALA A 151 -3.80 70.90 -17.72
C ALA A 151 -5.03 71.82 -17.66
N THR A 152 -6.24 71.26 -17.73
CA THR A 152 -7.48 72.05 -17.67
C THR A 152 -7.72 72.62 -16.27
N GLN A 153 -7.40 71.87 -15.21
CA GLN A 153 -7.54 72.30 -13.82
C GLN A 153 -6.63 73.49 -13.52
N LEU A 154 -5.32 73.37 -13.79
CA LEU A 154 -4.31 74.41 -13.52
C LEU A 154 -4.27 75.53 -14.57
N GLY A 155 -4.77 75.29 -15.78
CA GLY A 155 -4.88 76.31 -16.84
C GLY A 155 -3.65 76.47 -17.75
N ILE A 156 -2.70 75.54 -17.64
CA ILE A 156 -1.52 75.38 -18.51
C ILE A 156 -1.85 74.64 -19.81
N THR A 157 -0.87 74.42 -20.70
CA THR A 157 -1.06 73.57 -21.88
C THR A 157 -0.80 72.10 -21.55
N SER A 158 -1.22 71.19 -22.43
CA SER A 158 -1.02 69.74 -22.25
C SER A 158 0.45 69.34 -22.25
N ASP A 159 1.29 70.13 -22.92
CA ASP A 159 2.70 69.82 -23.12
C ASP A 159 3.53 70.18 -21.87
N ASP A 160 2.95 70.96 -20.93
CA ASP A 160 3.61 71.52 -19.75
C ASP A 160 3.28 70.72 -18.44
N VAL A 161 2.52 69.62 -18.54
CA VAL A 161 2.08 68.82 -17.37
C VAL A 161 3.08 67.72 -16.98
N LEU A 162 3.80 67.16 -17.96
CA LEU A 162 4.75 66.07 -17.80
C LEU A 162 6.11 66.53 -18.35
N GLY A 163 7.16 66.40 -17.54
CA GLY A 163 8.51 66.86 -17.87
C GLY A 163 9.07 67.83 -16.82
N ASP A 164 10.25 68.37 -17.11
CA ASP A 164 10.99 69.30 -16.27
C ASP A 164 10.56 70.76 -16.55
N TYR A 165 9.57 71.26 -15.82
CA TYR A 165 9.10 72.65 -15.93
C TYR A 165 10.14 73.69 -15.49
N ILE A 166 11.19 73.29 -14.74
CA ILE A 166 12.29 74.17 -14.36
C ILE A 166 13.24 74.36 -15.56
N GLU A 167 13.61 73.29 -16.28
CA GLU A 167 14.42 73.37 -17.50
C GLU A 167 13.67 74.10 -18.64
N ASP A 168 12.36 73.91 -18.77
CA ASP A 168 11.52 74.60 -19.77
C ASP A 168 11.09 76.04 -19.34
N ASN A 169 11.33 76.42 -18.08
CA ASN A 169 11.00 77.74 -17.50
C ASN A 169 9.48 78.06 -17.56
N ASP A 170 8.64 77.08 -17.22
CA ASP A 170 7.19 77.27 -17.08
C ASP A 170 6.83 77.66 -15.64
N VAL A 171 6.66 78.97 -15.43
CA VAL A 171 6.37 79.58 -14.13
C VAL A 171 4.99 79.16 -13.61
N GLU A 172 4.06 78.82 -14.50
CA GLU A 172 2.70 78.44 -14.13
C GLU A 172 2.59 76.98 -13.71
N ALA A 173 3.32 76.08 -14.36
CA ALA A 173 3.45 74.69 -13.95
C ALA A 173 4.26 74.58 -12.63
N ALA A 174 5.38 75.30 -12.52
CA ALA A 174 6.20 75.36 -11.31
C ALA A 174 5.41 75.86 -10.09
N PHE A 175 4.70 76.98 -10.22
CA PHE A 175 3.87 77.50 -9.12
C PHE A 175 2.72 76.56 -8.76
N GLY A 176 2.15 75.85 -9.75
CA GLY A 176 1.15 74.81 -9.50
C GLY A 176 1.70 73.63 -8.70
N ALA A 177 2.91 73.16 -9.03
CA ALA A 177 3.61 72.13 -8.28
C ALA A 177 3.93 72.57 -6.84
N LYS A 178 4.65 73.70 -6.66
CA LYS A 178 4.95 74.31 -5.35
C LYS A 178 3.70 74.43 -4.49
N THR A 179 2.59 74.91 -5.07
CA THR A 179 1.34 75.11 -4.32
C THR A 179 0.67 73.79 -3.90
N LEU A 180 0.81 72.69 -4.66
CA LEU A 180 0.33 71.37 -4.23
C LEU A 180 1.12 70.84 -3.03
N VAL A 181 2.44 71.07 -2.99
CA VAL A 181 3.29 70.63 -1.88
C VAL A 181 3.10 71.52 -0.64
N SER A 182 3.15 72.85 -0.78
CA SER A 182 2.89 73.77 0.34
C SER A 182 1.45 73.73 0.88
N SER A 183 0.53 73.12 0.14
CA SER A 183 -0.84 72.83 0.59
C SER A 183 -0.97 71.52 1.37
N GLY A 184 0.07 70.69 1.44
CA GLY A 184 0.04 69.39 2.14
C GLY A 184 -0.99 68.40 1.57
N VAL A 185 -1.28 68.47 0.26
CA VAL A 185 -2.28 67.58 -0.38
C VAL A 185 -1.67 66.33 -1.02
N LEU A 186 -0.35 66.23 -1.14
CA LEU A 186 0.31 64.99 -1.58
C LEU A 186 0.25 63.94 -0.46
N PRO A 187 0.12 62.63 -0.79
CA PRO A 187 0.25 61.56 0.20
C PRO A 187 1.62 61.59 0.91
N GLU A 188 1.66 61.33 2.21
CA GLU A 188 2.90 61.34 3.01
C GLU A 188 3.64 59.99 2.92
N THR A 189 2.91 58.91 2.64
CA THR A 189 3.43 57.54 2.55
C THR A 189 3.12 56.83 1.22
N PRO A 190 3.96 55.84 0.81
CA PRO A 190 3.67 54.99 -0.34
C PRO A 190 2.33 54.24 -0.22
N GLU A 191 1.96 53.83 0.98
CA GLU A 191 0.73 53.13 1.31
C GLU A 191 -0.51 54.02 1.14
N GLU A 192 -0.44 55.30 1.53
CA GLU A 192 -1.48 56.28 1.23
C GLU A 192 -1.61 56.55 -0.26
N LEU A 193 -0.48 56.69 -0.98
CA LEU A 193 -0.51 56.87 -2.44
C LEU A 193 -1.14 55.66 -3.15
N ALA A 194 -0.83 54.43 -2.71
CA ALA A 194 -1.47 53.22 -3.19
C ALA A 194 -2.98 53.21 -2.90
N SER A 195 -3.41 53.60 -1.68
CA SER A 195 -4.82 53.70 -1.31
C SER A 195 -5.57 54.76 -2.12
N GLU A 196 -4.92 55.89 -2.42
CA GLU A 196 -5.48 56.95 -3.27
C GLU A 196 -5.54 56.53 -4.76
N ALA A 197 -4.68 55.62 -5.21
CA ALA A 197 -4.73 55.02 -6.54
C ALA A 197 -5.76 53.88 -6.71
N ASP A 198 -6.19 53.21 -5.64
CA ASP A 198 -7.12 52.06 -5.71
C ASP A 198 -8.57 52.47 -6.06
N GLU A 199 -9.15 51.85 -7.10
CA GLU A 199 -10.55 52.06 -7.51
C GLU A 199 -11.56 51.35 -6.57
N GLU A 200 -11.19 50.25 -5.90
CA GLU A 200 -12.12 49.43 -5.11
C GLU A 200 -12.40 49.98 -3.70
N THR A 201 -11.50 50.78 -3.12
CA THR A 201 -11.59 51.26 -1.73
C THR A 201 -12.63 52.37 -1.53
N THR A 202 -12.72 53.32 -2.47
CA THR A 202 -13.65 54.48 -2.39
C THR A 202 -14.11 54.95 -3.76
N THR A 203 -15.30 55.57 -3.83
CA THR A 203 -15.81 56.16 -5.08
C THR A 203 -15.13 57.46 -5.51
N THR A 204 -14.21 58.00 -4.70
CA THR A 204 -13.57 59.32 -4.89
C THR A 204 -12.28 59.39 -4.07
N SER A 205 -11.14 59.58 -4.74
CA SER A 205 -9.84 59.90 -4.11
C SER A 205 -9.89 61.27 -3.41
N THR A 206 -9.31 61.33 -2.21
CA THR A 206 -9.16 62.57 -1.42
C THR A 206 -8.14 63.48 -2.10
N PHE A 207 -6.95 62.93 -2.39
CA PHE A 207 -5.86 63.63 -3.08
C PHE A 207 -6.35 64.30 -4.36
N LEU A 208 -6.98 63.57 -5.28
CA LEU A 208 -7.47 64.13 -6.54
C LEU A 208 -8.55 65.21 -6.34
N THR A 209 -9.35 65.13 -5.27
CA THR A 209 -10.40 66.11 -4.97
C THR A 209 -9.82 67.42 -4.44
N GLU A 210 -8.83 67.32 -3.55
CA GLU A 210 -8.16 68.46 -2.94
C GLU A 210 -7.19 69.10 -3.93
N ALA A 211 -6.34 68.32 -4.60
CA ALA A 211 -5.47 68.78 -5.67
C ALA A 211 -6.23 69.43 -6.84
N GLN A 212 -7.42 68.93 -7.21
CA GLN A 212 -8.29 69.63 -8.17
C GLN A 212 -8.71 71.02 -7.67
N THR A 213 -9.03 71.13 -6.38
CA THR A 213 -9.43 72.41 -5.75
C THR A 213 -8.25 73.37 -5.73
N VAL A 214 -7.09 72.90 -5.26
CA VAL A 214 -5.82 73.65 -5.24
C VAL A 214 -5.46 74.15 -6.64
N ASN A 215 -5.42 73.28 -7.66
CA ASN A 215 -5.14 73.68 -9.04
C ASN A 215 -6.14 74.71 -9.57
N THR A 216 -7.42 74.59 -9.24
CA THR A 216 -8.47 75.51 -9.72
C THR A 216 -8.33 76.90 -9.10
N GLU A 217 -8.06 77.00 -7.80
CA GLU A 217 -7.87 78.30 -7.13
C GLU A 217 -6.51 78.92 -7.47
N THR A 218 -5.45 78.10 -7.60
CA THR A 218 -4.12 78.51 -8.10
C THR A 218 -4.22 79.12 -9.49
N LYS A 219 -5.00 78.51 -10.38
CA LYS A 219 -5.30 79.09 -11.71
C LYS A 219 -6.00 80.45 -11.62
N GLU A 220 -7.01 80.60 -10.76
CA GLU A 220 -7.70 81.89 -10.58
C GLU A 220 -6.76 82.97 -10.00
N HIS A 221 -5.81 82.57 -9.14
CA HIS A 221 -4.75 83.45 -8.63
C HIS A 221 -3.76 83.86 -9.74
N ILE A 222 -3.21 82.89 -10.50
CA ILE A 222 -2.35 83.12 -11.67
C ILE A 222 -3.03 84.04 -12.69
N GLU A 223 -4.32 83.84 -13.00
CA GLU A 223 -5.08 84.72 -13.90
C GLU A 223 -5.26 86.14 -13.33
N THR A 224 -5.30 86.28 -12.01
CA THR A 224 -5.37 87.57 -11.30
C THR A 224 -4.05 88.33 -11.38
N GLU A 225 -2.93 87.68 -11.07
CA GLU A 225 -1.60 88.30 -11.13
C GLU A 225 -1.22 88.65 -12.58
N LYS A 226 -1.45 87.75 -13.55
CA LYS A 226 -1.33 88.06 -14.99
C LYS A 226 -2.17 89.26 -15.43
N SER A 227 -3.30 89.51 -14.77
CA SER A 227 -4.16 90.68 -15.05
C SER A 227 -3.70 91.96 -14.38
N ALA A 228 -2.80 91.88 -13.38
CA ALA A 228 -2.20 93.01 -12.67
C ALA A 228 -0.93 93.57 -13.36
N LEU A 229 -0.21 92.72 -14.12
CA LEU A 229 1.03 93.06 -14.83
C LEU A 229 0.91 94.27 -15.78
N GLY A 230 1.95 95.10 -15.82
CA GLY A 230 2.11 96.21 -16.76
C GLY A 230 2.51 95.78 -18.18
N GLU A 231 2.48 96.72 -19.14
CA GLU A 231 2.94 96.45 -20.52
C GLU A 231 4.44 96.12 -20.55
N GLY A 232 4.77 94.83 -20.59
CA GLY A 232 6.14 94.31 -20.69
C GLY A 232 6.78 93.91 -19.36
N GLU A 233 5.98 93.70 -18.32
CA GLU A 233 6.38 92.97 -17.11
C GLU A 233 6.13 91.46 -17.34
N GLU A 234 7.02 90.63 -16.80
CA GLU A 234 6.91 89.16 -16.82
C GLU A 234 6.25 88.71 -15.50
N LEU A 235 5.59 87.55 -15.52
CA LEU A 235 4.96 86.99 -14.32
C LEU A 235 6.06 86.51 -13.37
N ASN A 236 5.99 86.94 -12.12
CA ASN A 236 6.77 86.40 -11.02
C ASN A 236 5.77 85.89 -9.97
N LEU A 237 6.00 84.68 -9.46
CA LEU A 237 5.21 84.05 -8.40
C LEU A 237 6.10 83.47 -7.29
N ASP A 238 7.42 83.64 -7.40
CA ASP A 238 8.40 83.22 -6.40
C ASP A 238 8.12 83.91 -5.05
N ASP A 239 7.55 85.13 -5.09
CA ASP A 239 7.20 85.94 -3.92
C ASP A 239 5.81 85.63 -3.33
N LYS A 240 5.27 84.44 -3.63
CA LYS A 240 3.95 83.96 -3.20
C LYS A 240 4.04 82.52 -2.69
N VAL A 241 3.25 82.23 -1.67
CA VAL A 241 2.97 80.86 -1.21
C VAL A 241 1.46 80.65 -1.12
N GLY A 242 0.99 79.48 -1.56
CA GLY A 242 -0.40 79.07 -1.46
C GLY A 242 -0.57 77.93 -0.44
N THR A 243 -1.49 78.08 0.50
CA THR A 243 -1.76 77.10 1.56
C THR A 243 -3.23 76.70 1.56
N PHE A 244 -3.52 75.40 1.55
CA PHE A 244 -4.88 74.87 1.61
C PHE A 244 -5.36 74.73 3.05
N ASP A 245 -6.54 75.26 3.36
CA ASP A 245 -7.25 74.97 4.61
C ASP A 245 -8.28 73.85 4.34
N PRO A 246 -8.05 72.59 4.79
CA PRO A 246 -8.98 71.48 4.56
C PRO A 246 -10.30 71.61 5.34
N VAL A 247 -10.38 72.50 6.35
CA VAL A 247 -11.62 72.78 7.10
C VAL A 247 -12.54 73.71 6.33
N THR A 248 -12.00 74.66 5.56
CA THR A 248 -12.78 75.56 4.70
C THR A 248 -12.87 75.12 3.25
N GLY A 249 -11.94 74.29 2.78
CA GLY A 249 -11.82 73.81 1.40
C GLY A 249 -11.41 74.93 0.44
N THR A 250 -10.44 75.76 0.83
CA THR A 250 -9.99 76.95 0.08
C THR A 250 -8.49 77.15 0.23
N VAL A 251 -7.83 77.68 -0.80
CA VAL A 251 -6.43 78.09 -0.78
C VAL A 251 -6.30 79.57 -0.41
N THR A 252 -5.42 79.86 0.55
CA THR A 252 -4.96 81.22 0.86
C THR A 252 -3.61 81.48 0.22
N PHE A 253 -3.50 82.57 -0.54
CA PHE A 253 -2.24 83.05 -1.12
C PHE A 253 -1.72 84.23 -0.29
N GLU A 254 -0.53 84.08 0.29
CA GLU A 254 0.14 85.11 1.08
C GLU A 254 1.44 85.60 0.42
N GLU A 255 1.99 86.71 0.93
CA GLU A 255 3.28 87.24 0.49
C GLU A 255 4.42 86.49 1.19
N ASP A 256 5.39 86.06 0.41
CA ASP A 256 6.66 85.42 0.79
C ASP A 256 7.74 86.35 0.20
N SER A 257 8.44 87.14 1.03
CA SER A 257 9.18 88.31 0.52
C SER A 257 10.64 88.06 0.13
N ASP A 258 11.19 86.92 0.53
CA ASP A 258 12.53 86.48 0.16
C ASP A 258 12.53 85.12 -0.59
N GLY A 259 11.41 84.39 -0.59
CA GLY A 259 11.14 83.26 -1.48
C GLY A 259 11.39 81.89 -0.85
N ASP A 260 11.55 81.79 0.47
CA ASP A 260 11.96 80.57 1.16
C ASP A 260 10.83 79.52 1.33
N GLY A 261 9.59 79.89 0.97
CA GLY A 261 8.41 79.06 1.09
C GLY A 261 7.56 79.31 2.34
N VAL A 262 8.02 80.13 3.28
CA VAL A 262 7.28 80.53 4.49
C VAL A 262 6.59 81.87 4.25
N ALA A 263 5.32 81.98 4.63
CA ALA A 263 4.62 83.26 4.51
C ALA A 263 5.18 84.28 5.51
N ASN A 264 5.31 85.55 5.10
CA ASN A 264 5.74 86.69 5.94
C ASN A 264 4.98 86.85 7.28
N SER A 265 3.82 86.18 7.43
CA SER A 265 2.98 86.20 8.63
C SER A 265 3.35 85.14 9.66
N GLN A 266 4.15 84.14 9.26
CA GLN A 266 4.60 82.98 10.01
C GLN A 266 6.13 82.94 10.18
N ASP A 267 6.86 83.52 9.23
CA ASP A 267 8.31 83.70 9.26
C ASP A 267 8.76 84.71 10.35
N TRP A 268 9.78 84.32 11.13
CA TRP A 268 10.46 85.13 12.14
C TRP A 268 11.37 86.23 11.54
N ALA A 269 12.00 86.00 10.38
CA ALA A 269 12.82 86.98 9.66
C ALA A 269 12.43 87.20 8.16
N PRO A 270 11.25 87.81 7.86
CA PRO A 270 10.67 88.07 6.50
C PRO A 270 11.42 88.92 5.46
N ASP A 271 12.73 89.06 5.59
CA ASP A 271 13.64 89.70 4.64
C ASP A 271 14.96 88.86 4.50
N ASN A 272 14.99 87.61 4.97
CA ASN A 272 16.16 86.73 5.05
C ASN A 272 15.82 85.23 4.93
N SER A 273 15.75 84.74 3.68
CA SER A 273 15.51 83.34 3.29
C SER A 273 16.50 82.26 3.82
N GLU A 274 17.43 82.63 4.70
CA GLU A 274 18.32 81.70 5.40
C GLU A 274 17.82 81.41 6.85
N GLU A 275 16.77 82.10 7.36
CA GLU A 275 16.30 82.03 8.75
C GLU A 275 14.78 82.25 8.84
N TRP A 276 14.00 81.31 9.38
CA TRP A 276 12.53 81.42 9.47
C TRP A 276 11.93 81.15 10.87
N LEU A 277 12.71 80.59 11.80
CA LEU A 277 12.30 80.24 13.17
C LEU A 277 13.42 80.56 14.18
N ASP A 278 13.05 80.71 15.45
CA ASP A 278 13.86 81.06 16.63
C ASP A 278 13.15 80.42 17.82
N SER A 279 13.51 79.17 18.11
CA SER A 279 12.75 78.24 18.94
C SER A 279 12.94 78.48 20.44
N ASP A 280 14.15 78.76 20.91
CA ASP A 280 14.44 79.11 22.31
C ASP A 280 14.27 80.61 22.65
N GLY A 281 14.30 81.49 21.64
CA GLY A 281 14.18 82.94 21.80
C GLY A 281 15.49 83.66 22.16
N ASP A 282 16.65 83.13 21.77
CA ASP A 282 18.00 83.67 22.00
C ASP A 282 18.34 84.94 21.17
N ASP A 283 17.58 85.21 20.09
CA ASP A 283 17.88 86.14 18.98
C ASP A 283 18.86 85.56 17.91
N ILE A 284 19.13 84.25 17.91
CA ILE A 284 19.71 83.47 16.78
C ILE A 284 18.57 82.63 16.18
N GLY A 285 18.56 82.44 14.85
CA GLY A 285 17.57 81.57 14.21
C GLY A 285 18.06 80.12 14.14
N ASP A 286 17.14 79.18 14.17
CA ASP A 286 17.40 77.72 14.27
C ASP A 286 18.37 77.21 13.17
N ASN A 287 18.44 77.87 12.01
CA ASN A 287 19.36 77.47 10.93
C ASN A 287 20.83 77.87 11.18
N ALA A 288 21.08 78.71 12.18
CA ALA A 288 22.39 79.22 12.55
C ALA A 288 22.78 78.96 14.01
N ASP A 289 21.86 78.49 14.87
CA ASP A 289 22.24 77.89 16.15
C ASP A 289 22.67 76.42 15.97
N THR A 290 22.94 75.77 17.10
CA THR A 290 23.51 74.41 17.18
C THR A 290 23.02 73.64 18.43
N ASP A 291 21.99 74.19 19.11
CA ASP A 291 21.44 73.84 20.44
C ASP A 291 20.08 74.60 20.52
N ASP A 292 19.16 74.32 19.58
CA ASP A 292 17.99 75.15 19.20
C ASP A 292 16.93 75.32 20.32
N ASP A 293 17.04 74.59 21.42
CA ASP A 293 16.23 74.72 22.64
C ASP A 293 17.05 75.09 23.92
N ASN A 294 18.37 75.15 23.79
CA ASN A 294 19.34 75.43 24.87
C ASN A 294 19.33 74.43 26.04
N ASP A 295 18.97 73.16 25.82
CA ASP A 295 19.13 72.02 26.74
C ASP A 295 20.60 71.79 27.14
N GLY A 296 21.51 71.92 26.16
CA GLY A 296 22.95 71.65 26.31
C GLY A 296 23.44 70.36 25.64
N THR A 297 22.55 69.63 24.98
CA THR A 297 22.82 68.70 23.88
C THR A 297 22.84 69.50 22.56
N LEU A 298 23.53 69.04 21.52
CA LEU A 298 23.58 69.76 20.25
C LEU A 298 22.58 69.11 19.29
N ASP A 299 21.90 69.84 18.42
CA ASP A 299 20.84 69.29 17.51
C ASP A 299 21.31 68.11 16.64
N VAL A 300 22.63 68.02 16.40
CA VAL A 300 23.26 66.92 15.65
C VAL A 300 23.41 65.62 16.44
N ASP A 301 23.27 65.69 17.76
CA ASP A 301 23.35 64.63 18.76
C ASP A 301 22.05 64.55 19.61
N ASP A 302 21.02 65.34 19.29
CA ASP A 302 19.71 65.38 19.97
C ASP A 302 18.58 64.88 19.03
N ALA A 303 17.61 64.15 19.59
CA ALA A 303 16.42 63.72 18.86
C ALA A 303 15.27 64.77 18.91
N PHE A 304 15.26 65.63 19.94
CA PHE A 304 14.26 66.66 20.19
C PHE A 304 14.91 68.05 20.30
N PRO A 305 15.59 68.56 19.25
CA PRO A 305 16.31 69.85 19.30
C PRO A 305 15.46 71.09 19.60
N PHE A 306 14.14 70.94 19.78
CA PHE A 306 13.20 72.01 20.07
C PHE A 306 12.43 71.80 21.41
N ASP A 307 12.78 70.80 22.24
CA ASP A 307 12.12 70.51 23.52
C ASP A 307 13.08 70.09 24.64
N ALA A 308 13.60 71.09 25.35
CA ALA A 308 14.60 70.96 26.43
C ALA A 308 14.15 70.21 27.72
N GLU A 309 13.10 69.39 27.67
CA GLU A 309 12.81 68.34 28.66
C GLU A 309 13.16 66.92 28.16
N GLU A 310 13.44 66.72 26.86
CA GLU A 310 13.82 65.44 26.23
C GLU A 310 15.12 65.58 25.40
N THR A 311 15.90 64.49 25.29
CA THR A 311 17.21 64.49 24.57
C THR A 311 17.55 63.17 23.88
N THR A 312 16.69 62.16 24.06
CA THR A 312 16.92 60.80 23.57
C THR A 312 15.57 60.26 23.16
N ASP A 313 15.55 59.72 21.96
CA ASP A 313 14.51 58.95 21.32
C ASP A 313 15.21 57.64 20.95
N THR A 314 14.76 56.49 21.46
CA THR A 314 15.48 55.22 21.27
C THR A 314 14.87 54.36 20.16
N ASP A 315 13.63 54.65 19.76
CA ASP A 315 12.93 54.07 18.62
C ASP A 315 12.71 55.04 17.43
N ASP A 316 13.02 56.33 17.59
CA ASP A 316 12.76 57.41 16.64
C ASP A 316 11.25 57.67 16.40
N ASP A 317 10.36 57.40 17.38
CA ASP A 317 8.89 57.58 17.25
C ASP A 317 8.43 59.05 17.36
N GLY A 318 9.23 59.92 17.97
CA GLY A 318 8.90 61.31 18.24
C GLY A 318 8.36 61.60 19.65
N ILE A 319 8.52 60.68 20.61
CA ILE A 319 8.29 60.87 22.04
C ILE A 319 9.60 60.51 22.78
N GLY A 320 10.13 61.44 23.58
CA GLY A 320 11.39 61.19 24.28
C GLY A 320 11.27 60.21 25.44
N ASN A 321 12.34 59.45 25.67
CA ASN A 321 12.46 58.39 26.69
C ASN A 321 12.10 58.79 28.14
N ASN A 322 11.97 60.09 28.50
CA ASN A 322 11.47 60.47 29.84
C ASN A 322 9.94 60.58 29.91
N THR A 323 9.28 60.67 28.76
CA THR A 323 7.83 60.81 28.58
C THR A 323 7.19 59.56 27.99
N ASP A 324 7.93 58.78 27.19
CA ASP A 324 7.48 57.48 26.74
C ASP A 324 7.33 56.49 27.93
N THR A 325 6.69 55.37 27.63
CA THR A 325 6.43 54.22 28.49
C THR A 325 6.75 52.90 27.80
N ASP A 326 7.24 52.92 26.55
CA ASP A 326 7.60 51.83 25.65
C ASP A 326 8.83 52.31 24.85
N ASP A 327 9.93 52.60 25.56
CA ASP A 327 11.12 53.36 25.12
C ASP A 327 11.79 52.86 23.82
N ASP A 328 11.46 51.68 23.32
CA ASP A 328 11.95 51.11 22.05
C ASP A 328 10.84 50.65 21.07
N ASN A 329 9.57 50.93 21.39
CA ASN A 329 8.36 50.62 20.60
C ASN A 329 8.21 49.15 20.16
N ASP A 330 8.82 48.18 20.85
CA ASP A 330 8.52 46.76 20.55
C ASP A 330 7.11 46.33 20.98
N GLY A 331 6.44 47.17 21.78
CA GLY A 331 5.08 47.01 22.27
C GLY A 331 5.00 46.55 23.73
N THR A 332 6.13 46.51 24.43
CA THR A 332 6.27 46.04 25.80
C THR A 332 6.73 47.18 26.71
N LEU A 333 5.77 47.73 27.46
CA LEU A 333 6.03 48.87 28.34
C LEU A 333 7.24 48.65 29.28
N ASP A 334 8.11 49.65 29.47
CA ASP A 334 9.40 49.55 30.20
C ASP A 334 9.30 48.96 31.61
N THR A 335 8.11 49.04 32.21
CA THR A 335 7.84 48.53 33.55
C THR A 335 7.61 47.02 33.62
N ASP A 336 7.24 46.41 32.51
CA ASP A 336 7.05 44.96 32.33
C ASP A 336 8.15 44.34 31.45
N ASP A 337 8.94 45.16 30.76
CA ASP A 337 10.07 44.74 29.91
C ASP A 337 11.39 44.43 30.67
N ALA A 338 12.21 43.53 30.11
CA ALA A 338 13.53 43.17 30.64
C ALA A 338 14.69 44.01 30.08
N PHE A 339 14.60 44.50 28.84
CA PHE A 339 15.60 45.29 28.12
C PHE A 339 14.98 46.51 27.40
N PRO A 340 14.35 47.47 28.13
CA PRO A 340 13.53 48.56 27.58
C PRO A 340 14.31 49.69 26.86
N LEU A 341 15.32 49.34 26.08
CA LEU A 341 16.13 50.20 25.20
C LEU A 341 16.69 49.36 24.04
N ASN A 342 16.07 48.22 23.74
CA ASN A 342 16.52 47.24 22.76
C ASN A 342 15.31 46.51 22.14
N PRO A 343 14.78 47.01 21.00
CA PRO A 343 13.55 46.51 20.38
C PRO A 343 13.65 45.08 19.81
N GLU A 344 14.82 44.44 19.98
CA GLU A 344 15.04 43.04 19.66
C GLU A 344 14.83 42.11 20.88
N GLU A 345 14.56 42.61 22.11
CA GLU A 345 14.52 41.78 23.34
C GLU A 345 13.54 42.24 24.43
N THR A 346 12.48 41.46 24.68
CA THR A 346 11.46 41.78 25.71
C THR A 346 11.53 40.94 26.99
N VAL A 347 11.92 39.68 26.83
CA VAL A 347 11.80 38.63 27.85
C VAL A 347 13.19 38.12 28.23
N ASP A 348 13.34 37.83 29.52
CA ASP A 348 14.50 37.17 30.15
C ASP A 348 13.92 36.09 31.07
N THR A 349 13.72 34.88 30.52
CA THR A 349 12.98 33.79 31.18
C THR A 349 13.76 33.22 32.37
N ASP A 350 15.05 32.94 32.20
CA ASP A 350 15.92 32.33 33.22
C ASP A 350 16.58 33.36 34.18
N LYS A 351 16.75 34.61 33.74
CA LYS A 351 17.32 35.75 34.47
C LYS A 351 18.84 35.77 34.52
N ASP A 352 19.45 35.28 33.45
CA ASP A 352 20.88 35.39 33.11
C ASP A 352 21.27 36.84 32.75
N GLY A 353 20.40 37.55 32.03
CA GLY A 353 20.63 38.90 31.50
C GLY A 353 21.04 38.96 30.02
N VAL A 354 20.83 37.88 29.28
CA VAL A 354 20.61 37.86 27.82
C VAL A 354 19.10 37.74 27.59
N GLY A 355 18.57 38.37 26.54
CA GLY A 355 17.15 38.26 26.20
C GLY A 355 16.86 37.04 25.34
N ASN A 356 15.63 36.56 25.40
CA ASN A 356 15.20 35.30 24.77
C ASN A 356 15.40 35.25 23.23
N ASN A 357 15.53 36.37 22.53
CA ASN A 357 15.78 36.35 21.07
C ASN A 357 17.28 36.21 20.72
N ALA A 358 18.19 36.43 21.67
CA ALA A 358 19.64 36.32 21.52
C ALA A 358 20.29 35.27 22.43
N ASP A 359 19.58 34.75 23.43
CA ASP A 359 19.96 33.50 24.08
C ASP A 359 19.76 32.31 23.12
N THR A 360 20.19 31.14 23.56
CA THR A 360 20.09 29.88 22.82
C THR A 360 19.66 28.72 23.71
N ASP A 361 19.28 28.99 24.95
CA ASP A 361 18.95 28.07 26.07
C ASP A 361 18.09 28.88 27.07
N ASP A 362 16.92 29.35 26.59
CA ASP A 362 16.05 30.39 27.17
C ASP A 362 15.63 30.19 28.63
N ASP A 363 15.63 28.94 29.12
CA ASP A 363 15.30 28.57 30.50
C ASP A 363 16.48 27.94 31.29
N ASN A 364 17.65 27.80 30.65
CA ASN A 364 18.92 27.30 31.17
C ASN A 364 18.86 25.85 31.71
N ASP A 365 17.99 25.01 31.13
CA ASP A 365 17.89 23.57 31.33
C ASP A 365 19.12 22.81 30.76
N GLY A 366 19.66 23.30 29.64
CA GLY A 366 20.82 22.73 28.95
C GLY A 366 20.52 22.00 27.64
N ALA A 367 19.27 21.96 27.20
CA ALA A 367 18.90 21.89 25.79
C ALA A 367 19.16 23.25 25.08
N LEU A 368 18.97 23.33 23.76
CA LEU A 368 19.06 24.60 23.03
C LEU A 368 17.72 24.85 22.36
N ASP A 369 17.22 26.09 22.28
CA ASP A 369 15.83 26.36 21.87
C ASP A 369 15.46 25.81 20.48
N GLY A 370 16.43 25.73 19.57
CA GLY A 370 16.24 25.16 18.24
C GLY A 370 16.14 23.62 18.20
N ASP A 371 16.55 22.95 19.28
CA ASP A 371 16.46 21.51 19.52
C ASP A 371 15.47 21.17 20.68
N ASP A 372 14.87 22.18 21.33
CA ASP A 372 13.91 22.05 22.44
C ASP A 372 12.45 22.26 21.97
N ALA A 373 11.51 21.54 22.56
CA ALA A 373 10.08 21.71 22.31
C ALA A 373 9.38 22.71 23.26
N PHE A 374 9.94 22.96 24.45
CA PHE A 374 9.45 23.87 25.47
C PHE A 374 10.56 24.80 26.00
N PRO A 375 11.22 25.60 25.16
CA PRO A 375 12.38 26.43 25.54
C PRO A 375 12.15 27.43 26.70
N LEU A 376 10.92 27.58 27.18
CA LEU A 376 10.55 28.48 28.30
C LEU A 376 10.17 27.72 29.59
N ASN A 377 10.41 26.41 29.67
CA ASN A 377 9.99 25.55 30.78
C ASN A 377 11.05 24.50 31.15
N PRO A 378 11.90 24.76 32.17
CA PRO A 378 13.09 23.95 32.48
C PRO A 378 12.78 22.66 33.25
N GLU A 379 11.56 22.13 33.08
CA GLU A 379 11.14 20.80 33.50
C GLU A 379 10.75 19.91 32.29
N GLU A 380 10.74 20.43 31.04
CA GLU A 380 10.36 19.73 29.81
C GLU A 380 11.26 20.12 28.63
N THR A 381 11.78 19.15 27.87
CA THR A 381 12.66 19.40 26.71
C THR A 381 12.19 18.73 25.41
N THR A 382 11.13 17.93 25.47
CA THR A 382 10.74 17.01 24.40
C THR A 382 9.23 16.91 24.35
N ASP A 383 8.72 17.01 23.12
CA ASP A 383 7.32 16.84 22.73
C ASP A 383 7.34 15.88 21.52
N THR A 384 7.01 14.62 21.78
CA THR A 384 7.16 13.57 20.76
C THR A 384 6.00 13.57 19.76
N ASP A 385 4.77 13.73 20.24
CA ASP A 385 3.55 13.72 19.43
C ASP A 385 3.19 15.11 18.85
N LYS A 386 3.61 16.19 19.52
CA LYS A 386 3.37 17.61 19.22
C LYS A 386 1.98 18.12 19.57
N ASP A 387 1.36 17.61 20.63
CA ASP A 387 0.12 18.21 21.17
C ASP A 387 0.36 19.48 22.02
N GLY A 388 1.60 19.71 22.46
CA GLY A 388 1.99 20.83 23.31
C GLY A 388 2.02 20.52 24.81
N ILE A 389 2.08 19.25 25.20
CA ILE A 389 2.40 18.77 26.54
C ILE A 389 3.76 18.04 26.47
N GLY A 390 4.66 18.34 27.40
CA GLY A 390 5.99 17.71 27.40
C GLY A 390 5.98 16.30 27.94
N ASN A 391 6.89 15.45 27.44
CA ASN A 391 6.98 14.02 27.77
C ASN A 391 7.16 13.71 29.28
N ASN A 392 7.52 14.66 30.16
CA ASN A 392 7.53 14.41 31.62
C ASN A 392 6.17 14.72 32.30
N ALA A 393 5.26 15.40 31.60
CA ALA A 393 3.93 15.80 32.06
C ALA A 393 2.78 15.11 31.33
N ASP A 394 3.02 14.62 30.11
CA ASP A 394 2.06 13.79 29.38
C ASP A 394 1.95 12.37 29.98
N THR A 395 1.01 11.59 29.46
CA THR A 395 0.70 10.22 29.85
C THR A 395 0.39 9.31 28.65
N ASP A 396 0.55 9.82 27.44
CA ASP A 396 0.28 9.20 26.12
C ASP A 396 1.27 9.85 25.12
N ASP A 397 2.56 9.77 25.42
CA ASP A 397 3.70 10.53 24.86
C ASP A 397 3.80 10.55 23.31
N ASP A 398 3.10 9.66 22.61
CA ASP A 398 3.02 9.59 21.15
C ASP A 398 1.59 9.60 20.56
N ASN A 399 0.58 9.73 21.42
CA ASN A 399 -0.85 9.96 21.13
C ASN A 399 -1.51 8.87 20.26
N ASP A 400 -1.03 7.64 20.32
CA ASP A 400 -1.69 6.49 19.69
C ASP A 400 -2.96 6.04 20.46
N GLY A 401 -3.12 6.51 21.70
CA GLY A 401 -4.24 6.21 22.58
C GLY A 401 -3.97 5.11 23.61
N ILE A 402 -2.73 4.63 23.70
CA ILE A 402 -2.23 3.71 24.71
C ILE A 402 -1.29 4.47 25.66
N LEU A 403 -1.74 4.67 26.90
CA LEU A 403 -0.96 5.38 27.92
C LEU A 403 0.44 4.75 28.13
N ASP A 404 1.50 5.54 28.34
CA ASP A 404 2.91 5.08 28.46
C ASP A 404 3.15 3.99 29.52
N VAL A 405 2.24 3.88 30.48
CA VAL A 405 2.27 2.86 31.55
C VAL A 405 1.86 1.46 31.08
N ASP A 406 1.10 1.40 29.99
CA ASP A 406 0.57 0.20 29.35
C ASP A 406 1.17 -0.01 27.94
N ASP A 407 1.76 1.03 27.33
CA ASP A 407 2.55 0.91 26.08
C ASP A 407 4.00 0.39 26.32
N SER A 408 4.54 -0.27 25.29
CA SER A 408 5.86 -0.87 25.21
C SER A 408 6.95 0.03 24.64
N ASN A 409 6.60 1.09 23.92
CA ASN A 409 7.54 1.96 23.21
C ASN A 409 7.04 3.43 23.08
N PRO A 410 6.83 4.18 24.19
CA PRO A 410 5.93 5.34 24.26
C PRO A 410 6.31 6.60 23.48
N THR A 411 7.27 6.53 22.57
CA THR A 411 7.76 7.68 21.80
C THR A 411 7.71 7.40 20.29
N VAL A 412 6.86 6.47 19.85
CA VAL A 412 6.71 6.06 18.45
C VAL A 412 5.26 5.60 18.24
N PRO A 413 4.38 6.47 17.67
CA PRO A 413 2.95 6.18 17.62
C PRO A 413 2.69 4.84 16.93
N ASP A 414 1.90 3.95 17.54
CA ASP A 414 1.36 2.81 16.81
C ASP A 414 0.60 3.33 15.58
N LEU A 415 1.12 3.00 14.40
CA LEU A 415 0.49 3.35 13.12
C LEU A 415 -0.99 3.00 13.17
N ASN A 416 -1.84 3.74 12.46
CA ASN A 416 -3.26 3.38 12.46
C ASN A 416 -3.41 1.95 11.91
N PRO A 417 -4.41 1.16 12.34
CA PRO A 417 -4.43 -0.27 12.08
C PRO A 417 -4.32 -0.61 10.56
N ILE A 418 -5.00 0.14 9.69
CA ILE A 418 -4.90 -0.11 8.24
C ILE A 418 -3.54 0.32 7.65
N GLU A 419 -2.88 1.35 8.19
CA GLU A 419 -1.50 1.69 7.85
C GLU A 419 -0.50 0.61 8.27
N GLN A 420 -0.67 -0.02 9.43
CA GLN A 420 0.14 -1.19 9.84
C GLN A 420 0.02 -2.32 8.82
N VAL A 421 -1.21 -2.66 8.39
CA VAL A 421 -1.47 -3.70 7.39
C VAL A 421 -0.87 -3.34 6.03
N ILE A 422 -1.02 -2.10 5.58
CA ILE A 422 -0.42 -1.59 4.34
C ILE A 422 1.12 -1.69 4.40
N GLN A 423 1.73 -1.24 5.49
CA GLN A 423 3.18 -1.24 5.67
C GLN A 423 3.74 -2.67 5.74
N PHE A 424 3.08 -3.56 6.48
CA PHE A 424 3.44 -4.98 6.55
C PHE A 424 3.45 -5.64 5.17
N MET A 425 2.38 -5.46 4.39
CA MET A 425 2.31 -6.01 3.02
C MET A 425 3.37 -5.41 2.09
N GLN A 426 3.68 -4.11 2.23
CA GLN A 426 4.71 -3.45 1.42
C GLN A 426 6.15 -3.86 1.81
N ASN A 427 6.42 -4.07 3.10
CA ASN A 427 7.70 -4.57 3.61
C ASN A 427 7.90 -6.05 3.23
N ASN A 428 6.84 -6.85 3.31
CA ASN A 428 6.86 -8.29 3.06
C ASN A 428 6.31 -8.61 1.66
N SER A 429 7.21 -8.72 0.67
CA SER A 429 6.83 -9.12 -0.71
C SER A 429 6.14 -10.50 -0.82
N MET A 430 6.21 -11.30 0.25
CA MET A 430 5.46 -12.54 0.45
C MET A 430 4.95 -12.57 1.89
N PHE A 431 3.69 -12.96 2.08
CA PHE A 431 3.08 -13.19 3.39
C PHE A 431 2.17 -14.41 3.32
N TYR A 432 1.73 -14.91 4.47
CA TYR A 432 1.07 -16.21 4.61
C TYR A 432 -0.17 -16.13 5.49
N ALA A 433 -1.15 -16.97 5.21
CA ALA A 433 -2.23 -17.29 6.14
C ALA A 433 -2.18 -18.80 6.43
N LEU A 434 -2.48 -19.17 7.68
CA LEU A 434 -2.50 -20.56 8.13
C LEU A 434 -3.80 -20.84 8.87
N TRP A 435 -4.40 -21.99 8.58
CA TRP A 435 -5.64 -22.43 9.19
C TRP A 435 -5.64 -23.95 9.38
N ALA A 436 -6.55 -24.44 10.22
CA ALA A 436 -6.67 -25.87 10.52
C ALA A 436 -8.10 -26.36 10.28
N ASP A 437 -8.25 -27.55 9.69
CA ASP A 437 -9.51 -28.30 9.76
C ASP A 437 -9.43 -29.41 10.81
N HIS A 438 -10.59 -29.78 11.35
CA HIS A 438 -10.76 -30.85 12.31
C HIS A 438 -11.80 -31.83 11.80
N GLU A 439 -11.37 -33.01 11.40
CA GLU A 439 -12.27 -34.09 11.01
C GLU A 439 -12.42 -35.10 12.15
N TYR A 440 -13.63 -35.20 12.69
CA TYR A 440 -13.98 -36.22 13.68
C TYR A 440 -14.60 -37.44 12.99
N ASN A 441 -13.90 -38.56 13.00
CA ASN A 441 -14.39 -39.81 12.42
C ASN A 441 -15.25 -40.58 13.44
N ASP A 442 -16.56 -40.46 13.32
CA ASP A 442 -17.58 -41.13 14.15
C ASP A 442 -17.44 -42.67 14.22
N ALA A 443 -16.87 -43.31 13.20
CA ALA A 443 -16.78 -44.78 13.12
C ALA A 443 -15.56 -45.34 13.87
N THR A 444 -14.45 -44.60 13.91
CA THR A 444 -13.21 -44.97 14.59
C THR A 444 -13.08 -44.31 15.98
N GLY A 445 -13.73 -43.15 16.18
CA GLY A 445 -13.53 -42.30 17.35
C GLY A 445 -12.14 -41.64 17.35
N THR A 446 -11.61 -41.32 16.17
CA THR A 446 -10.33 -40.63 15.97
C THR A 446 -10.55 -39.25 15.40
N GLU A 447 -9.66 -38.33 15.77
CA GLU A 447 -9.61 -36.96 15.27
C GLU A 447 -8.39 -36.80 14.37
N SER A 448 -8.61 -36.28 13.17
CA SER A 448 -7.58 -35.77 12.26
C SER A 448 -7.56 -34.24 12.37
N VAL A 449 -6.36 -33.66 12.39
CA VAL A 449 -6.17 -32.22 12.26
C VAL A 449 -5.34 -32.01 11.00
N GLU A 450 -5.87 -31.23 10.07
CA GLU A 450 -5.25 -30.94 8.79
C GLU A 450 -4.85 -29.46 8.76
N ILE A 451 -3.61 -29.16 8.39
CA ILE A 451 -3.08 -27.79 8.39
C ILE A 451 -2.91 -27.31 6.97
N TYR A 452 -3.45 -26.14 6.67
CA TYR A 452 -3.42 -25.51 5.37
C TYR A 452 -2.59 -24.23 5.42
N VAL A 453 -1.90 -23.95 4.31
CA VAL A 453 -1.05 -22.76 4.18
C VAL A 453 -1.33 -22.08 2.85
N GLU A 454 -1.74 -20.82 2.93
CA GLU A 454 -1.85 -19.92 1.78
C GLU A 454 -0.63 -19.00 1.72
N LYS A 455 -0.16 -18.73 0.51
CA LYS A 455 0.97 -17.84 0.23
C LYS A 455 0.57 -16.75 -0.74
N PHE A 456 0.63 -15.52 -0.25
CA PHE A 456 0.39 -14.30 -0.99
C PHE A 456 1.71 -13.75 -1.53
N THR A 457 1.70 -13.17 -2.73
CA THR A 457 2.81 -12.35 -3.24
C THR A 457 2.30 -10.98 -3.64
N LEU A 458 3.02 -9.92 -3.26
CA LEU A 458 2.69 -8.56 -3.64
C LEU A 458 3.46 -8.13 -4.91
N ALA A 459 2.72 -7.70 -5.94
CA ALA A 459 3.30 -7.14 -7.16
C ALA A 459 2.50 -5.93 -7.67
N ASN A 460 3.16 -4.78 -7.83
CA ASN A 460 2.54 -3.52 -8.27
C ASN A 460 1.33 -3.09 -7.41
N ASN A 461 1.45 -3.22 -6.08
CA ASN A 461 0.37 -2.99 -5.11
C ASN A 461 -0.86 -3.90 -5.27
N ILE A 462 -0.73 -5.04 -5.98
CA ILE A 462 -1.75 -6.09 -6.01
C ILE A 462 -1.15 -7.36 -5.38
N GLY A 463 -1.70 -7.78 -4.26
CA GLY A 463 -1.46 -9.07 -3.63
C GLY A 463 -2.34 -10.13 -4.27
N THR A 464 -1.74 -11.28 -4.58
CA THR A 464 -2.43 -12.45 -5.12
C THR A 464 -1.95 -13.71 -4.40
N VAL A 465 -2.83 -14.66 -4.13
CA VAL A 465 -2.39 -16.01 -3.73
C VAL A 465 -1.63 -16.67 -4.88
N THR A 466 -0.57 -17.40 -4.55
CA THR A 466 0.33 -18.05 -5.52
C THR A 466 0.57 -19.52 -5.23
N GLU A 467 0.42 -19.93 -3.97
CA GLU A 467 0.43 -21.32 -3.53
C GLU A 467 -0.64 -21.43 -2.44
N ALA A 468 -1.57 -22.37 -2.57
CA ALA A 468 -2.44 -22.86 -1.50
C ALA A 468 -2.23 -24.39 -1.43
N TYR A 469 -2.00 -24.91 -0.22
CA TYR A 469 -1.68 -26.33 -0.04
C TYR A 469 -2.01 -26.82 1.36
N GLN A 470 -2.48 -28.06 1.42
CA GLN A 470 -2.45 -28.84 2.64
C GLN A 470 -0.99 -29.21 2.95
N MET A 471 -0.58 -28.99 4.19
CA MET A 471 0.71 -29.39 4.72
C MET A 471 0.57 -30.71 5.48
N LEU A 472 1.14 -31.77 4.91
CA LEU A 472 1.17 -33.07 5.56
C LEU A 472 2.11 -33.04 6.78
N PRO A 473 1.88 -33.89 7.80
CA PRO A 473 2.72 -33.95 8.99
C PRO A 473 4.21 -34.23 8.76
N ASP A 474 4.60 -34.75 7.59
CA ASP A 474 6.02 -34.93 7.22
C ASP A 474 6.64 -33.74 6.47
N GLY A 475 5.89 -32.66 6.30
CA GLY A 475 6.29 -31.42 5.63
C GLY A 475 6.05 -31.39 4.13
N ARG A 476 5.52 -32.48 3.53
CA ARG A 476 5.10 -32.44 2.13
C ARG A 476 3.90 -31.51 1.95
N LYS A 477 3.89 -30.83 0.81
CA LYS A 477 2.77 -30.02 0.34
C LYS A 477 1.94 -30.86 -0.61
N VAL A 478 0.66 -31.06 -0.30
CA VAL A 478 -0.33 -31.54 -1.27
C VAL A 478 -1.03 -30.28 -1.80
N ALA A 479 -1.05 -30.12 -3.13
CA ALA A 479 -1.73 -28.99 -3.72
C ALA A 479 -3.21 -29.05 -3.30
N ASP A 480 -3.73 -27.94 -2.80
CA ASP A 480 -5.15 -27.82 -2.50
C ASP A 480 -5.88 -27.62 -3.84
N GLU A 481 -6.12 -28.73 -4.53
CA GLU A 481 -6.94 -28.74 -5.75
C GLU A 481 -8.39 -28.55 -5.28
N PRO A 482 -9.04 -27.40 -5.54
CA PRO A 482 -10.41 -27.17 -5.09
C PRO A 482 -11.29 -28.28 -5.65
N ASP A 483 -11.99 -28.96 -4.74
CA ASP A 483 -12.52 -30.29 -5.00
C ASP A 483 -13.47 -30.27 -6.20
N ALA A 484 -13.04 -30.83 -7.33
CA ALA A 484 -13.70 -30.67 -8.64
C ALA A 484 -15.09 -31.34 -8.74
N ASN A 485 -15.64 -31.76 -7.61
CA ASN A 485 -16.92 -32.44 -7.42
C ASN A 485 -17.87 -31.70 -6.46
N ASP A 486 -17.39 -30.74 -5.66
CA ASP A 486 -18.25 -29.96 -4.75
C ASP A 486 -18.98 -28.82 -5.48
N GLU A 487 -20.02 -28.28 -4.85
CA GLU A 487 -21.05 -27.51 -5.56
C GLU A 487 -20.52 -26.13 -5.95
N ASP A 488 -20.50 -25.78 -7.24
CA ASP A 488 -19.97 -24.50 -7.75
C ASP A 488 -20.32 -23.30 -6.84
N ASP A 489 -19.33 -22.56 -6.35
CA ASP A 489 -19.57 -21.36 -5.55
C ASP A 489 -20.25 -20.28 -6.39
N ILE A 490 -21.48 -19.94 -6.03
CA ILE A 490 -22.37 -19.10 -6.85
C ILE A 490 -22.58 -17.76 -6.18
N VAL A 491 -22.14 -16.69 -6.83
CA VAL A 491 -22.20 -15.33 -6.32
C VAL A 491 -23.06 -14.42 -7.20
N LEU A 492 -23.71 -13.43 -6.60
CA LEU A 492 -24.58 -12.50 -7.31
C LEU A 492 -23.79 -11.34 -7.96
N GLY A 493 -23.27 -11.59 -9.16
CA GLY A 493 -22.64 -10.56 -9.97
C GLY A 493 -23.61 -9.49 -10.51
N PRO A 494 -23.09 -8.44 -11.18
CA PRO A 494 -23.90 -7.37 -11.79
C PRO A 494 -24.90 -7.83 -12.85
N ASN A 495 -24.73 -9.04 -13.38
CA ASN A 495 -25.55 -9.63 -14.45
C ASN A 495 -26.47 -10.77 -13.97
N GLY A 496 -26.55 -11.01 -12.65
CA GLY A 496 -27.24 -12.15 -12.05
C GLY A 496 -26.27 -13.17 -11.45
N TRP A 497 -26.81 -14.32 -11.03
CA TRP A 497 -26.04 -15.41 -10.44
C TRP A 497 -25.04 -16.01 -11.43
N GLN A 498 -23.80 -16.17 -11.00
CA GLN A 498 -22.72 -16.81 -11.74
C GLN A 498 -21.84 -17.63 -10.79
N THR A 499 -21.24 -18.69 -11.31
CA THR A 499 -20.15 -19.40 -10.64
C THR A 499 -18.93 -18.50 -10.57
N PHE A 500 -18.12 -18.61 -9.54
CA PHE A 500 -16.73 -18.14 -9.52
C PHE A 500 -15.82 -19.27 -9.02
N ASN A 501 -14.52 -19.00 -8.90
CA ASN A 501 -13.49 -20.00 -8.63
C ASN A 501 -12.72 -19.72 -7.32
N ASP A 502 -13.35 -19.01 -6.40
CA ASP A 502 -12.83 -18.53 -5.11
C ASP A 502 -11.47 -17.83 -5.13
N THR A 503 -11.05 -17.34 -6.31
CA THR A 503 -9.90 -16.46 -6.43
C THR A 503 -10.24 -15.05 -5.95
N TYR A 504 -9.46 -14.52 -5.01
CA TYR A 504 -9.50 -13.10 -4.63
C TYR A 504 -8.17 -12.39 -4.94
N ALA A 505 -8.28 -11.10 -5.25
CA ALA A 505 -7.16 -10.17 -5.37
C ALA A 505 -7.22 -9.11 -4.27
N ILE A 506 -6.04 -8.73 -3.77
CA ILE A 506 -5.83 -7.74 -2.71
C ILE A 506 -5.21 -6.48 -3.33
N ALA A 507 -5.95 -5.40 -3.47
CA ALA A 507 -5.44 -4.12 -3.98
C ALA A 507 -5.06 -3.17 -2.83
N ILE A 508 -3.80 -2.74 -2.80
CA ILE A 508 -3.27 -1.82 -1.78
C ILE A 508 -3.30 -0.38 -2.31
N ASN A 509 -4.12 0.46 -1.69
CA ASN A 509 -4.17 1.90 -1.92
C ASN A 509 -3.37 2.65 -0.84
N SER A 510 -3.40 3.98 -0.86
CA SER A 510 -2.73 4.84 0.13
C SER A 510 -3.32 4.74 1.54
N ASP A 511 -4.61 4.42 1.62
CA ASP A 511 -5.49 4.65 2.76
C ASP A 511 -6.43 3.46 3.03
N ALA A 512 -6.36 2.41 2.20
CA ALA A 512 -7.19 1.21 2.32
C ALA A 512 -6.57 0.01 1.60
N VAL A 513 -6.85 -1.19 2.10
CA VAL A 513 -6.60 -2.47 1.41
C VAL A 513 -7.95 -3.04 0.99
N SER A 514 -8.15 -3.22 -0.31
CA SER A 514 -9.39 -3.74 -0.89
C SER A 514 -9.24 -5.20 -1.31
N VAL A 515 -10.16 -6.08 -0.92
CA VAL A 515 -10.17 -7.51 -1.25
C VAL A 515 -11.42 -7.84 -2.05
N TYR A 516 -11.28 -8.46 -3.22
CA TYR A 516 -12.41 -8.77 -4.12
C TYR A 516 -12.18 -10.04 -4.94
N PRO A 517 -13.23 -10.80 -5.31
CA PRO A 517 -13.11 -11.92 -6.24
C PRO A 517 -12.60 -11.46 -7.61
N GLU A 518 -11.60 -12.13 -8.20
CA GLU A 518 -11.03 -11.73 -9.50
C GLU A 518 -12.05 -11.76 -10.65
N GLU A 519 -12.93 -12.77 -10.65
CA GLU A 519 -14.00 -12.88 -11.66
C GLU A 519 -15.14 -11.87 -11.42
N VAL A 520 -15.26 -11.32 -10.20
CA VAL A 520 -16.34 -10.42 -9.80
C VAL A 520 -15.84 -9.17 -9.02
N PRO A 521 -14.95 -8.32 -9.58
CA PRO A 521 -14.30 -7.24 -8.81
C PRO A 521 -15.23 -6.15 -8.25
N SER A 522 -16.51 -6.17 -8.62
CA SER A 522 -17.56 -5.31 -8.06
C SER A 522 -17.98 -5.69 -6.64
N LEU A 523 -17.60 -6.88 -6.15
CA LEU A 523 -17.87 -7.35 -4.79
C LEU A 523 -16.63 -7.08 -3.94
N THR A 524 -16.44 -5.80 -3.65
CA THR A 524 -15.28 -5.31 -2.90
C THR A 524 -15.56 -5.35 -1.41
N ASN A 525 -14.54 -5.76 -0.66
CA ASN A 525 -14.42 -5.60 0.77
C ASN A 525 -13.25 -4.67 1.07
N THR A 526 -13.35 -3.86 2.12
CA THR A 526 -12.20 -3.19 2.72
C THR A 526 -11.72 -4.02 3.90
N ALA A 527 -10.42 -4.30 3.93
CA ALA A 527 -9.75 -4.94 5.06
C ALA A 527 -9.48 -3.93 6.17
N TYR A 528 -9.71 -4.33 7.41
CA TYR A 528 -9.40 -3.60 8.64
C TYR A 528 -8.74 -4.58 9.60
N GLY A 529 -7.58 -4.22 10.12
CA GLY A 529 -6.76 -5.13 10.91
C GLY A 529 -5.59 -4.40 11.53
N TYR A 530 -4.81 -5.06 12.37
CA TYR A 530 -3.59 -4.52 12.97
C TYR A 530 -2.44 -5.52 12.76
N VAL A 531 -1.20 -5.05 12.75
CA VAL A 531 0.00 -5.89 12.61
C VAL A 531 0.94 -5.61 13.77
N LYS A 532 1.37 -6.68 14.43
CA LYS A 532 2.18 -6.65 15.63
C LYS A 532 3.55 -7.28 15.37
N ASP A 533 4.58 -6.76 16.03
CA ASP A 533 5.79 -7.55 16.28
C ASP A 533 5.41 -8.73 17.19
N LEU A 534 5.62 -9.94 16.68
CA LEU A 534 5.36 -11.16 17.44
C LEU A 534 6.58 -11.59 18.25
N SER A 535 7.76 -10.99 18.04
CA SER A 535 9.03 -11.38 18.66
C SER A 535 8.93 -11.58 20.18
N GLY A 536 9.12 -12.82 20.64
CA GLY A 536 9.06 -13.19 22.06
C GLY A 536 7.65 -13.38 22.63
N LEU A 537 6.59 -13.14 21.86
CA LEU A 537 5.21 -13.43 22.26
C LEU A 537 4.92 -14.94 22.20
N ASN A 538 3.94 -15.38 23.00
CA ASN A 538 3.50 -16.77 23.04
C ASN A 538 2.77 -17.17 21.75
N MET A 539 3.13 -18.31 21.16
CA MET A 539 2.50 -18.76 19.92
C MET A 539 1.05 -19.18 20.10
N ALA A 540 0.71 -19.93 21.16
CA ALA A 540 -0.65 -20.42 21.38
C ALA A 540 -1.67 -19.28 21.54
N GLU A 541 -1.25 -18.14 22.08
CA GLU A 541 -2.08 -16.94 22.26
C GLU A 541 -2.19 -16.06 20.99
N HIS A 542 -1.37 -16.30 19.96
CA HIS A 542 -1.21 -15.40 18.80
C HIS A 542 -1.16 -16.11 17.42
N SER A 543 -1.74 -17.31 17.30
CA SER A 543 -1.70 -18.13 16.06
C SER A 543 -3.06 -18.50 15.47
N GLY A 544 -4.14 -17.78 15.81
CA GLY A 544 -5.49 -18.05 15.31
C GLY A 544 -5.94 -19.50 15.56
N GLU A 545 -6.50 -20.15 14.54
CA GLU A 545 -6.96 -21.55 14.61
C GLU A 545 -5.86 -22.56 14.98
N LEU A 546 -4.58 -22.23 14.78
CA LEU A 546 -3.46 -23.12 15.14
C LEU A 546 -3.12 -23.07 16.64
N GLY A 547 -3.67 -22.12 17.41
CA GLY A 547 -3.35 -21.92 18.82
C GLY A 547 -3.57 -23.15 19.73
N ASP A 548 -4.60 -23.94 19.45
CA ASP A 548 -4.91 -25.17 20.19
C ASP A 548 -3.96 -26.35 19.86
N TYR A 549 -3.16 -26.23 18.79
CA TYR A 549 -2.32 -27.31 18.25
C TYR A 549 -0.82 -27.07 18.37
N VAL A 550 -0.39 -25.94 18.94
CA VAL A 550 1.03 -25.59 19.15
C VAL A 550 1.48 -25.84 20.59
N ASP A 551 2.79 -25.91 20.82
CA ASP A 551 3.32 -25.96 22.20
C ASP A 551 2.99 -24.66 22.95
N ALA A 552 2.32 -24.80 24.09
CA ALA A 552 1.89 -23.69 24.94
C ALA A 552 3.06 -22.91 25.57
N ASP A 553 4.28 -23.46 25.61
CA ASP A 553 5.50 -22.75 26.04
C ASP A 553 6.29 -22.15 24.85
N ALA A 554 5.87 -22.33 23.60
CA ALA A 554 6.56 -21.80 22.42
C ALA A 554 6.38 -20.29 22.25
N VAL A 555 7.46 -19.63 21.81
CA VAL A 555 7.49 -18.18 21.55
C VAL A 555 8.07 -17.87 20.18
N PHE A 556 7.52 -16.87 19.52
CA PHE A 556 7.98 -16.42 18.20
C PHE A 556 9.42 -15.86 18.28
N PRO A 557 10.28 -16.11 17.27
CA PRO A 557 11.64 -15.61 17.21
C PRO A 557 11.72 -14.13 16.82
N GLU A 558 12.89 -13.52 16.99
CA GLU A 558 13.19 -12.15 16.54
C GLU A 558 12.92 -11.97 15.04
N GLY A 559 12.14 -10.94 14.69
CA GLY A 559 11.74 -10.65 13.30
C GLY A 559 10.52 -11.46 12.81
N ALA A 560 9.79 -12.10 13.71
CA ALA A 560 8.46 -12.62 13.44
C ALA A 560 7.43 -11.48 13.54
N GLU A 561 6.70 -11.23 12.45
CA GLU A 561 5.65 -10.21 12.38
C GLU A 561 4.36 -10.88 11.91
N GLY A 562 3.23 -10.42 12.44
CA GLY A 562 1.93 -10.90 12.01
C GLY A 562 0.77 -10.11 12.60
N GLY A 563 -0.42 -10.31 12.06
CA GLY A 563 -1.55 -9.45 12.34
C GLY A 563 -2.89 -10.12 12.10
N ILE A 564 -3.93 -9.57 12.72
CA ILE A 564 -5.32 -9.95 12.47
C ILE A 564 -5.90 -9.00 11.44
N VAL A 565 -6.53 -9.55 10.41
CA VAL A 565 -7.23 -8.81 9.36
C VAL A 565 -8.66 -9.30 9.26
N LYS A 566 -9.59 -8.35 9.31
CA LYS A 566 -11.02 -8.56 9.17
C LYS A 566 -11.55 -7.86 7.93
N LEU A 567 -12.40 -8.52 7.15
CA LEU A 567 -13.02 -7.91 5.98
C LEU A 567 -14.36 -7.27 6.32
N THR A 568 -14.63 -6.09 5.74
CA THR A 568 -15.93 -5.42 5.78
C THR A 568 -16.41 -5.16 4.37
N ALA A 569 -17.65 -5.55 4.04
CA ALA A 569 -18.17 -5.43 2.70
C ALA A 569 -18.45 -3.96 2.30
N ASP A 570 -17.95 -3.51 1.16
CA ASP A 570 -18.21 -2.16 0.63
C ASP A 570 -19.58 -2.06 -0.07
N VAL A 571 -20.13 -3.22 -0.45
CA VAL A 571 -21.40 -3.41 -1.15
C VAL A 571 -22.18 -4.57 -0.54
N ASP A 572 -23.49 -4.64 -0.75
CA ASP A 572 -24.25 -5.84 -0.40
C ASP A 572 -23.77 -7.05 -1.23
N GLN A 573 -23.35 -8.13 -0.56
CA GLN A 573 -22.89 -9.39 -1.17
C GLN A 573 -23.90 -10.52 -0.91
N TYR A 574 -23.97 -11.49 -1.82
CA TYR A 574 -24.91 -12.60 -1.77
C TYR A 574 -24.27 -13.83 -2.38
N PHE A 575 -24.22 -14.92 -1.62
CA PHE A 575 -23.62 -16.19 -2.02
C PHE A 575 -24.67 -17.31 -1.98
N LEU A 576 -24.42 -18.39 -2.70
CA LEU A 576 -25.21 -19.62 -2.72
C LEU A 576 -24.23 -20.79 -2.82
N TRP A 577 -24.26 -21.67 -1.83
CA TRP A 577 -23.44 -22.90 -1.81
C TRP A 577 -24.34 -24.11 -2.03
N PHE A 578 -25.15 -24.48 -1.02
CA PHE A 578 -25.85 -25.77 -1.03
C PHE A 578 -27.28 -25.76 -1.57
N LYS A 579 -27.69 -26.94 -2.04
CA LYS A 579 -29.08 -27.29 -2.36
C LYS A 579 -29.79 -27.81 -1.09
N PRO A 580 -30.64 -27.03 -0.41
CA PRO A 580 -31.26 -27.45 0.85
C PRO A 580 -32.24 -28.60 0.64
N TRP A 581 -32.36 -29.49 1.63
CA TRP A 581 -33.34 -30.58 1.59
C TRP A 581 -34.75 -30.03 1.87
N PHE A 582 -35.71 -30.30 0.98
CA PHE A 582 -37.08 -29.80 1.09
C PHE A 582 -38.03 -30.86 1.66
N TRP A 583 -38.64 -30.56 2.80
CA TRP A 583 -39.71 -31.38 3.37
C TRP A 583 -41.05 -30.88 2.85
N ARG A 584 -41.72 -31.70 2.03
CA ARG A 584 -42.94 -31.32 1.29
C ARG A 584 -44.22 -31.84 1.94
N ALA A 585 -44.14 -32.65 3.00
CA ALA A 585 -45.28 -33.26 3.71
C ALA A 585 -46.28 -33.90 2.73
N SER A 586 -45.76 -34.68 1.78
CA SER A 586 -46.58 -35.43 0.81
C SER A 586 -47.28 -36.64 1.47
N GLY A 587 -46.83 -37.02 2.66
CA GLY A 587 -47.22 -38.24 3.36
C GLY A 587 -46.45 -39.49 2.89
N ASN A 588 -45.32 -39.31 2.19
CA ASN A 588 -44.42 -40.38 1.78
C ASN A 588 -42.96 -39.92 1.94
N THR A 589 -42.14 -40.72 2.64
CA THR A 589 -40.77 -40.37 3.01
C THR A 589 -39.76 -40.47 1.87
N SER A 590 -40.18 -40.88 0.67
CA SER A 590 -39.29 -41.07 -0.48
C SER A 590 -39.37 -39.94 -1.53
N ASP A 591 -40.16 -38.90 -1.27
CA ASP A 591 -40.31 -37.70 -2.12
C ASP A 591 -40.18 -36.38 -1.35
N ASP A 592 -40.13 -36.44 -0.01
CA ASP A 592 -39.50 -35.42 0.83
C ASP A 592 -37.97 -35.48 0.57
N GLY A 593 -37.41 -34.42 -0.02
CA GLY A 593 -36.10 -34.45 -0.72
C GLY A 593 -36.14 -34.00 -2.19
N HIS A 594 -37.30 -33.64 -2.76
CA HIS A 594 -37.37 -33.05 -4.10
C HIS A 594 -37.13 -31.53 -4.14
N ASN A 595 -36.07 -31.10 -4.82
CA ASN A 595 -35.70 -29.69 -5.03
C ASN A 595 -36.88 -28.83 -5.49
N ALA A 596 -37.03 -27.64 -4.90
CA ALA A 596 -37.97 -26.63 -5.39
C ALA A 596 -37.45 -25.99 -6.68
N THR A 597 -38.35 -25.64 -7.61
CA THR A 597 -37.99 -24.96 -8.88
C THR A 597 -38.27 -23.46 -8.85
N ASN A 598 -38.90 -22.97 -7.78
CA ASN A 598 -39.22 -21.58 -7.56
C ASN A 598 -39.54 -21.33 -6.07
N LEU A 599 -39.34 -20.09 -5.63
CA LEU A 599 -39.49 -19.66 -4.24
C LEU A 599 -40.94 -19.65 -3.73
N THR A 600 -41.96 -19.95 -4.55
CA THR A 600 -43.36 -20.06 -4.10
C THR A 600 -43.70 -21.48 -3.63
N GLU A 601 -43.01 -22.51 -4.13
CA GLU A 601 -43.24 -23.92 -3.72
C GLU A 601 -42.89 -24.19 -2.25
N ILE A 602 -42.01 -23.38 -1.67
CA ILE A 602 -41.50 -23.53 -0.29
C ILE A 602 -42.32 -22.77 0.76
N GLN A 603 -43.36 -22.04 0.34
CA GLN A 603 -44.17 -21.21 1.24
C GLN A 603 -45.44 -21.94 1.70
N VAL A 604 -45.76 -21.86 2.99
CA VAL A 604 -46.98 -22.43 3.59
C VAL A 604 -48.04 -21.36 3.86
N ALA A 605 -49.32 -21.73 3.82
CA ALA A 605 -50.37 -20.82 4.25
C ALA A 605 -50.41 -20.72 5.79
N PRO A 606 -50.87 -19.59 6.39
CA PRO A 606 -51.00 -19.45 7.84
C PRO A 606 -51.90 -20.48 8.54
N ALA A 607 -52.71 -21.24 7.78
CA ALA A 607 -53.54 -22.33 8.29
C ALA A 607 -52.79 -23.67 8.40
N ASP A 608 -51.64 -23.80 7.73
CA ASP A 608 -50.85 -25.04 7.59
C ASP A 608 -49.53 -24.97 8.40
N ILE A 609 -49.44 -24.05 9.37
CA ILE A 609 -48.23 -23.86 10.19
C ILE A 609 -48.04 -25.00 11.20
N SER A 610 -46.80 -25.43 11.37
CA SER A 610 -46.42 -26.50 12.29
C SER A 610 -46.36 -26.02 13.74
N GLN A 611 -46.70 -26.91 14.68
CA GLN A 611 -46.74 -26.70 16.13
C GLN A 611 -45.90 -27.76 16.86
N THR A 612 -45.43 -27.41 18.06
CA THR A 612 -44.68 -28.35 18.91
C THR A 612 -45.55 -29.56 19.27
N GLY A 613 -45.08 -30.76 18.91
CA GLY A 613 -45.80 -32.02 19.08
C GLY A 613 -46.58 -32.52 17.85
N ASP A 614 -46.54 -31.80 16.72
CA ASP A 614 -47.04 -32.33 15.44
C ASP A 614 -46.14 -33.46 14.93
N ASP A 615 -46.70 -34.37 14.10
CA ASP A 615 -45.97 -35.46 13.46
C ASP A 615 -44.94 -34.88 12.47
N VAL A 616 -43.68 -35.30 12.59
CA VAL A 616 -42.56 -34.84 11.76
C VAL A 616 -42.85 -34.96 10.25
N HIS A 617 -43.60 -35.97 9.81
CA HIS A 617 -43.97 -36.18 8.40
C HIS A 617 -45.04 -35.21 7.87
N THR A 618 -45.60 -34.38 8.75
CA THR A 618 -46.57 -33.33 8.40
C THR A 618 -45.94 -31.93 8.38
N ALA A 619 -44.67 -31.81 8.78
CA ALA A 619 -43.91 -30.57 8.70
C ALA A 619 -43.56 -30.22 7.24
N LYS A 620 -43.66 -28.93 6.92
CA LYS A 620 -43.22 -28.37 5.64
C LYS A 620 -42.17 -27.30 5.87
N GLY A 621 -41.06 -27.36 5.17
CA GLY A 621 -39.98 -26.41 5.31
C GLY A 621 -38.74 -26.80 4.52
N ILE A 622 -37.67 -26.07 4.78
CA ILE A 622 -36.32 -26.39 4.34
C ILE A 622 -35.50 -26.92 5.52
N SER A 623 -34.62 -27.87 5.25
CA SER A 623 -33.49 -28.22 6.10
C SER A 623 -32.43 -27.14 5.98
N ILE A 624 -31.87 -26.71 7.11
CA ILE A 624 -30.63 -25.92 7.17
C ILE A 624 -29.53 -26.59 8.01
N GLY A 625 -29.82 -27.80 8.51
CA GLY A 625 -28.91 -28.77 9.11
C GLY A 625 -29.64 -30.12 9.21
N MET A 626 -28.99 -31.20 9.65
CA MET A 626 -29.55 -32.57 9.58
C MET A 626 -30.87 -32.77 10.37
N HIS A 627 -31.07 -32.00 11.45
CA HIS A 627 -32.24 -32.09 12.32
C HIS A 627 -32.97 -30.74 12.54
N VAL A 628 -32.57 -29.68 11.81
CA VAL A 628 -33.03 -28.31 12.03
C VAL A 628 -33.47 -27.64 10.73
N GLY A 629 -34.48 -26.78 10.81
CA GLY A 629 -35.09 -26.20 9.62
C GLY A 629 -36.07 -25.05 9.81
N VAL A 630 -36.52 -24.53 8.68
CA VAL A 630 -37.27 -23.27 8.58
C VAL A 630 -38.54 -23.44 7.75
N GLN A 631 -39.65 -22.90 8.26
CA GLN A 631 -40.93 -22.84 7.56
C GLN A 631 -41.29 -21.39 7.23
N PHE A 632 -41.41 -21.07 5.94
CA PHE A 632 -41.78 -19.75 5.44
C PHE A 632 -43.30 -19.64 5.28
N VAL A 633 -43.94 -18.78 6.05
CA VAL A 633 -45.39 -18.56 5.99
C VAL A 633 -45.70 -17.39 5.06
N THR A 634 -46.75 -17.50 4.21
CA THR A 634 -47.12 -16.46 3.22
C THR A 634 -47.58 -15.12 3.81
N ASP A 635 -47.63 -14.98 5.14
CA ASP A 635 -47.84 -13.70 5.83
C ASP A 635 -46.54 -12.98 6.24
N GLY A 636 -45.37 -13.55 5.91
CA GLY A 636 -44.05 -13.02 6.23
C GLY A 636 -43.41 -13.64 7.48
N THR A 637 -44.09 -14.53 8.19
CA THR A 637 -43.54 -15.21 9.39
C THR A 637 -42.58 -16.34 9.00
N THR A 638 -41.46 -16.50 9.71
CA THR A 638 -40.69 -17.76 9.74
C THR A 638 -40.97 -18.52 11.03
N ARG A 639 -40.95 -19.87 10.97
CA ARG A 639 -40.85 -20.73 12.16
C ARG A 639 -39.59 -21.56 12.09
N PHE A 640 -38.82 -21.56 13.17
CA PHE A 640 -37.61 -22.34 13.33
C PHE A 640 -37.92 -23.59 14.14
N MET A 641 -37.51 -24.76 13.64
CA MET A 641 -37.90 -26.03 14.21
C MET A 641 -36.78 -27.07 14.26
N THR A 642 -36.84 -27.91 15.29
CA THR A 642 -36.08 -29.17 15.41
C THR A 642 -37.00 -30.33 15.03
N LEU A 643 -36.51 -31.29 14.26
CA LEU A 643 -37.23 -32.47 13.82
C LEU A 643 -36.67 -33.74 14.47
N ASP A 644 -37.41 -34.32 15.42
CA ASP A 644 -37.20 -35.72 15.81
C ASP A 644 -37.81 -36.60 14.72
N TRP A 645 -36.96 -37.24 13.91
CA TRP A 645 -37.41 -38.07 12.79
C TRP A 645 -38.06 -39.38 13.24
N TRP A 646 -37.53 -40.04 14.28
CA TRP A 646 -37.94 -41.40 14.62
C TRP A 646 -37.75 -41.75 16.10
N ASN A 647 -38.85 -42.10 16.75
CA ASN A 647 -38.83 -42.50 18.15
C ASN A 647 -38.66 -44.03 18.28
N GLU A 648 -37.42 -44.49 18.49
CA GLU A 648 -37.09 -45.92 18.63
C GLU A 648 -37.91 -46.67 19.68
N SER A 649 -38.21 -46.00 20.80
CA SER A 649 -38.93 -46.60 21.94
C SER A 649 -40.41 -46.87 21.64
N THR A 650 -41.02 -46.11 20.73
CA THR A 650 -42.43 -46.28 20.35
C THR A 650 -42.61 -46.94 18.98
N GLN A 651 -41.54 -46.98 18.17
CA GLN A 651 -41.58 -47.38 16.75
C GLN A 651 -42.61 -46.57 15.96
N GLN A 652 -42.65 -45.26 16.20
CA GLN A 652 -43.47 -44.28 15.51
C GLN A 652 -42.59 -43.12 15.02
N PRO A 653 -43.08 -42.33 14.04
CA PRO A 653 -42.57 -40.99 13.79
C PRO A 653 -42.31 -40.20 15.08
N GLY A 654 -41.22 -39.43 15.10
CA GLY A 654 -41.00 -38.44 16.14
C GLY A 654 -41.84 -37.17 15.90
N THR A 655 -41.50 -36.09 16.61
CA THR A 655 -42.31 -34.87 16.64
C THR A 655 -41.53 -33.61 16.34
N VAL A 656 -42.20 -32.63 15.71
CA VAL A 656 -41.71 -31.28 15.53
C VAL A 656 -41.60 -30.57 16.89
N THR A 657 -40.49 -29.86 17.11
CA THR A 657 -40.35 -28.86 18.18
C THR A 657 -40.14 -27.50 17.55
N ILE A 658 -40.91 -26.49 17.95
CA ILE A 658 -40.69 -25.10 17.50
C ILE A 658 -39.77 -24.39 18.51
N ASN A 659 -38.58 -24.02 18.05
CA ASN A 659 -37.55 -23.34 18.84
C ASN A 659 -37.79 -21.82 18.85
N GLY A 660 -38.31 -21.25 17.76
CA GLY A 660 -38.60 -19.82 17.68
C GLY A 660 -39.41 -19.40 16.45
N THR A 661 -39.54 -18.09 16.28
CA THR A 661 -40.18 -17.44 15.12
C THR A 661 -39.47 -16.16 14.76
N GLY A 662 -39.35 -15.88 13.47
CA GLY A 662 -38.82 -14.61 12.95
C GLY A 662 -39.67 -14.11 11.78
N THR A 663 -39.04 -13.35 10.89
CA THR A 663 -39.65 -12.83 9.67
C THR A 663 -38.76 -13.09 8.47
N TRP A 664 -39.38 -13.25 7.29
CA TRP A 664 -38.68 -13.25 6.01
C TRP A 664 -39.20 -12.14 5.12
N SER A 665 -38.39 -11.72 4.17
CA SER A 665 -38.75 -10.75 3.13
C SER A 665 -38.34 -11.27 1.76
N GLN A 666 -38.94 -10.73 0.70
CA GLN A 666 -38.54 -11.02 -0.68
C GLN A 666 -38.09 -9.73 -1.36
N VAL A 667 -36.88 -9.76 -1.92
CA VAL A 667 -36.25 -8.65 -2.64
C VAL A 667 -35.95 -9.05 -4.08
N VAL A 668 -35.57 -8.06 -4.89
CA VAL A 668 -35.00 -8.28 -6.23
C VAL A 668 -33.68 -7.51 -6.31
N VAL A 669 -32.58 -8.22 -6.57
CA VAL A 669 -31.22 -7.67 -6.67
C VAL A 669 -30.62 -8.15 -7.99
N ASN A 670 -30.06 -7.23 -8.79
CA ASN A 670 -29.53 -7.48 -10.14
C ASN A 670 -30.46 -8.26 -11.12
N GLY A 671 -31.76 -8.24 -10.84
CA GLY A 671 -32.79 -8.95 -11.62
C GLY A 671 -33.22 -10.29 -11.00
N GLU A 672 -32.44 -10.83 -10.07
CA GLU A 672 -32.70 -12.08 -9.37
C GLU A 672 -33.61 -11.89 -8.16
N THR A 673 -34.47 -12.88 -7.91
CA THR A 673 -35.41 -12.84 -6.77
C THR A 673 -34.82 -13.59 -5.59
N ILE A 674 -34.75 -12.95 -4.43
CA ILE A 674 -34.11 -13.49 -3.24
C ILE A 674 -35.09 -13.42 -2.07
N ILE A 675 -35.27 -14.52 -1.35
CA ILE A 675 -35.86 -14.50 0.00
C ILE A 675 -34.72 -14.28 0.98
N ARG A 676 -34.85 -13.31 1.90
CA ARG A 676 -33.94 -13.11 3.03
C ARG A 676 -34.64 -13.40 4.34
N TYR A 677 -33.94 -14.02 5.27
CA TYR A 677 -34.39 -14.23 6.65
C TYR A 677 -33.17 -14.18 7.58
N SER A 678 -33.41 -14.14 8.89
CA SER A 678 -32.36 -14.25 9.90
C SER A 678 -32.81 -15.19 11.01
N VAL A 679 -31.88 -16.01 11.49
CA VAL A 679 -32.08 -16.96 12.59
C VAL A 679 -31.75 -16.26 13.91
N PRO A 680 -32.72 -16.04 14.83
CA PRO A 680 -32.43 -15.31 16.08
C PRO A 680 -31.53 -16.09 17.04
N ASP A 681 -30.68 -15.42 17.82
CA ASP A 681 -29.77 -16.02 18.81
C ASP A 681 -30.43 -17.09 19.69
N SER A 682 -31.62 -16.79 20.23
CA SER A 682 -32.41 -17.72 21.07
C SER A 682 -32.80 -19.04 20.38
N VAL A 683 -32.69 -19.12 19.06
CA VAL A 683 -32.88 -20.33 18.25
C VAL A 683 -31.55 -21.05 18.06
N VAL A 684 -30.47 -20.32 17.76
CA VAL A 684 -29.09 -20.84 17.70
C VAL A 684 -28.70 -21.48 19.04
N GLU A 685 -28.86 -20.75 20.16
CA GLU A 685 -28.70 -21.27 21.53
C GLU A 685 -29.54 -22.54 21.81
N ALA A 686 -30.72 -22.65 21.19
CA ALA A 686 -31.64 -23.77 21.37
C ALA A 686 -31.36 -24.96 20.44
N TRP A 687 -30.50 -24.79 19.43
CA TRP A 687 -30.00 -25.84 18.56
C TRP A 687 -28.60 -26.32 18.98
N GLY A 688 -27.76 -25.44 19.54
CA GLY A 688 -26.42 -25.78 20.01
C GLY A 688 -25.56 -26.33 18.88
N GLU A 689 -24.82 -27.40 19.13
CA GLU A 689 -23.96 -28.13 18.17
C GLU A 689 -24.67 -28.65 16.90
N VAL A 690 -26.01 -28.53 16.80
CA VAL A 690 -26.79 -28.86 15.59
C VAL A 690 -26.98 -27.64 14.67
N TRP A 691 -26.51 -26.46 15.08
CA TRP A 691 -26.34 -25.30 14.23
C TRP A 691 -24.86 -25.21 13.81
N ASP A 692 -24.65 -25.23 12.50
CA ASP A 692 -23.37 -25.42 11.81
C ASP A 692 -23.15 -24.40 10.67
N ASN A 693 -23.97 -23.34 10.61
CA ASN A 693 -23.85 -22.28 9.60
C ASN A 693 -23.16 -21.07 10.25
N ASP A 694 -22.14 -20.50 9.59
CA ASP A 694 -21.39 -19.35 10.13
C ASP A 694 -22.25 -18.08 10.16
N SER A 695 -23.15 -17.92 9.18
CA SER A 695 -24.02 -16.76 9.09
C SER A 695 -25.44 -17.02 9.61
N GLN A 696 -25.90 -16.18 10.55
CA GLN A 696 -27.33 -16.08 10.89
C GLN A 696 -28.16 -15.43 9.76
N GLN A 697 -27.54 -14.76 8.78
CA GLN A 697 -28.18 -13.96 7.73
C GLN A 697 -28.37 -14.77 6.44
N LEU A 698 -29.39 -15.63 6.40
CA LEU A 698 -29.58 -16.60 5.32
C LEU A 698 -30.50 -16.11 4.18
N ILE A 699 -30.25 -16.61 2.97
CA ILE A 699 -31.04 -16.40 1.76
C ILE A 699 -31.52 -17.68 1.08
N LEU A 700 -32.48 -17.52 0.17
CA LEU A 700 -32.85 -18.50 -0.85
C LEU A 700 -33.05 -17.80 -2.20
N SER A 701 -32.47 -18.36 -3.26
CA SER A 701 -32.71 -17.90 -4.64
C SER A 701 -32.75 -19.06 -5.63
N VAL A 702 -33.01 -18.77 -6.91
CA VAL A 702 -33.12 -19.78 -7.97
C VAL A 702 -31.91 -19.70 -8.89
N TYR A 703 -31.09 -20.76 -8.91
CA TYR A 703 -29.99 -20.94 -9.85
C TYR A 703 -30.15 -22.29 -10.58
N GLY A 704 -29.70 -22.42 -11.83
CA GLY A 704 -29.86 -23.65 -12.62
C GLY A 704 -31.31 -24.16 -12.84
N GLY A 705 -32.33 -23.40 -12.41
CA GLY A 705 -33.73 -23.85 -12.38
C GLY A 705 -34.16 -24.58 -11.09
N ILE A 706 -33.33 -24.56 -10.05
CA ILE A 706 -33.58 -25.10 -8.71
C ILE A 706 -33.34 -24.03 -7.63
N VAL A 707 -33.95 -24.20 -6.46
CA VAL A 707 -33.72 -23.31 -5.31
C VAL A 707 -32.47 -23.75 -4.56
N HIS A 708 -31.52 -22.83 -4.41
CA HIS A 708 -30.34 -22.95 -3.55
C HIS A 708 -30.54 -22.14 -2.26
N SER A 709 -29.72 -22.44 -1.26
CA SER A 709 -29.57 -21.66 -0.03
C SER A 709 -28.17 -21.06 0.03
N GLY A 710 -28.06 -19.98 0.78
CA GLY A 710 -26.80 -19.31 1.08
C GLY A 710 -27.03 -18.20 2.09
N ASP A 711 -26.21 -17.15 2.07
CA ASP A 711 -26.29 -16.00 2.95
C ASP A 711 -26.25 -14.65 2.20
N TYR A 712 -26.15 -13.59 2.99
CA TYR A 712 -25.85 -12.26 2.51
C TYR A 712 -25.12 -11.46 3.58
N LEU A 713 -24.17 -10.65 3.13
CA LEU A 713 -23.47 -9.65 3.94
C LEU A 713 -23.87 -8.26 3.42
N LEU A 714 -24.33 -7.37 4.29
CA LEU A 714 -24.72 -6.02 3.89
C LEU A 714 -23.54 -5.07 3.84
N ALA A 715 -23.61 -4.04 3.00
CA ALA A 715 -22.58 -3.01 2.96
C ALA A 715 -22.35 -2.37 4.36
N GLY A 716 -21.09 -2.31 4.78
CA GLY A 716 -20.66 -1.85 6.10
C GLY A 716 -20.74 -2.90 7.21
N GLN A 717 -21.01 -4.17 6.89
CA GLN A 717 -20.88 -5.29 7.83
C GLN A 717 -19.59 -6.09 7.54
N SER A 718 -18.96 -6.58 8.61
CA SER A 718 -18.00 -7.67 8.58
C SER A 718 -18.72 -8.97 8.95
N GLU A 719 -18.19 -10.13 8.57
CA GLU A 719 -18.65 -11.39 9.17
C GLU A 719 -18.31 -11.42 10.67
N GLU A 720 -19.09 -12.14 11.47
CA GLU A 720 -18.78 -12.35 12.88
C GLU A 720 -17.87 -13.59 12.97
N ASP A 721 -16.86 -13.53 13.85
CA ASP A 721 -15.85 -14.58 14.08
C ASP A 721 -14.90 -14.97 12.92
N ASP A 722 -15.01 -14.40 11.71
CA ASP A 722 -14.01 -14.54 10.64
C ASP A 722 -12.87 -13.49 10.75
N GLU A 723 -11.73 -13.92 11.28
CA GLU A 723 -10.50 -13.14 11.50
C GLU A 723 -9.30 -13.83 10.82
N GLY A 724 -8.83 -13.27 9.70
CA GLY A 724 -7.69 -13.79 8.95
C GLY A 724 -6.36 -13.41 9.60
N TYR A 725 -5.53 -14.40 9.95
CA TYR A 725 -4.19 -14.18 10.47
C TYR A 725 -3.17 -14.08 9.33
N LEU A 726 -2.52 -12.92 9.19
CA LEU A 726 -1.41 -12.72 8.26
C LEU A 726 -0.08 -12.86 9.00
N LEU A 727 0.86 -13.59 8.41
CA LEU A 727 2.17 -13.91 8.99
C LEU A 727 3.29 -13.64 7.97
N ASN A 728 4.41 -13.07 8.41
CA ASN A 728 5.61 -13.00 7.58
C ASN A 728 6.29 -14.38 7.48
N GLU A 729 7.31 -14.50 6.61
CA GLU A 729 7.98 -15.79 6.37
C GLU A 729 8.58 -16.40 7.66
N THR A 730 9.14 -15.55 8.53
CA THR A 730 9.73 -15.91 9.83
C THR A 730 8.69 -16.47 10.80
N ALA A 731 7.57 -15.76 10.97
CA ALA A 731 6.48 -16.16 11.86
C ALA A 731 5.84 -17.48 11.40
N LYS A 732 5.60 -17.63 10.09
CA LYS A 732 5.06 -18.86 9.48
C LYS A 732 5.96 -20.08 9.70
N GLU A 733 7.27 -19.99 9.46
CA GLU A 733 8.18 -21.14 9.67
C GLU A 733 8.26 -21.51 11.16
N ALA A 734 8.32 -20.51 12.04
CA ALA A 734 8.35 -20.72 13.48
C ALA A 734 7.06 -21.40 13.99
N LEU A 735 5.90 -20.97 13.49
CA LEU A 735 4.60 -21.54 13.82
C LEU A 735 4.48 -23.00 13.37
N ILE A 736 4.81 -23.30 12.11
CA ILE A 736 4.83 -24.67 11.55
C ILE A 736 5.73 -25.61 12.37
N GLY A 737 6.88 -25.11 12.82
CA GLY A 737 7.82 -25.86 13.66
C GLY A 737 7.35 -26.08 15.11
N ALA A 738 6.39 -25.30 15.61
CA ALA A 738 5.86 -25.39 16.97
C ALA A 738 4.56 -26.20 17.09
N VAL A 739 3.97 -26.62 15.97
CA VAL A 739 2.81 -27.53 15.95
C VAL A 739 3.17 -28.86 16.60
N ASN A 740 2.33 -29.30 17.53
CA ASN A 740 2.54 -30.42 18.44
C ASN A 740 1.47 -31.50 18.26
N LEU A 741 1.26 -31.92 17.00
CA LEU A 741 0.35 -33.01 16.64
C LEU A 741 1.09 -34.36 16.58
N PRO A 742 0.43 -35.50 16.88
CA PRO A 742 1.03 -36.82 16.76
C PRO A 742 1.53 -37.10 15.33
N GLY A 743 2.82 -37.44 15.17
CA GLY A 743 3.42 -37.68 13.86
C GLY A 743 3.81 -36.40 13.09
N TRP A 744 3.59 -35.20 13.64
CA TRP A 744 4.06 -33.95 13.07
C TRP A 744 5.58 -33.82 13.22
N CYS A 745 6.27 -33.79 12.09
CA CYS A 745 7.69 -33.53 11.94
C CYS A 745 8.03 -33.09 10.50
N PRO A 746 7.78 -31.82 10.13
CA PRO A 746 8.14 -31.30 8.82
C PRO A 746 9.63 -31.41 8.52
N ILE A 747 10.00 -32.18 7.50
CA ILE A 747 11.39 -32.40 7.12
C ILE A 747 11.82 -31.42 6.04
N THR A 748 12.85 -30.62 6.32
CA THR A 748 13.49 -29.77 5.31
C THR A 748 14.54 -30.57 4.56
N GLU A 749 14.24 -30.92 3.30
CA GLU A 749 15.20 -31.59 2.43
C GLU A 749 16.45 -30.72 2.16
N VAL A 750 17.63 -31.36 2.16
CA VAL A 750 18.92 -30.71 1.92
C VAL A 750 19.66 -31.51 0.86
N ALA A 751 19.92 -30.92 -0.31
CA ALA A 751 20.48 -31.66 -1.45
C ALA A 751 21.94 -32.14 -1.26
N SER A 752 22.72 -31.50 -0.38
CA SER A 752 24.07 -31.95 0.01
C SER A 752 24.64 -31.10 1.15
N GLY A 753 25.65 -31.62 1.85
CA GLY A 753 26.45 -30.85 2.81
C GLY A 753 25.89 -30.70 4.23
N ALA A 754 24.72 -31.27 4.53
CA ALA A 754 24.25 -31.44 5.90
C ALA A 754 25.13 -32.44 6.67
N THR A 755 25.12 -32.33 7.99
CA THR A 755 25.75 -33.29 8.91
C THR A 755 24.69 -34.12 9.63
N LEU A 756 25.12 -35.24 10.23
CA LEU A 756 24.22 -36.06 11.07
C LEU A 756 23.61 -35.25 12.22
N ALA A 757 24.31 -34.24 12.74
CA ALA A 757 23.79 -33.37 13.79
C ALA A 757 22.67 -32.45 13.28
N ASP A 758 22.74 -32.00 12.03
CA ASP A 758 21.68 -31.18 11.41
C ASP A 758 20.42 -32.04 11.15
N PHE A 759 20.60 -33.29 10.70
CA PHE A 759 19.51 -34.26 10.59
C PHE A 759 18.88 -34.60 11.95
N GLN A 760 19.71 -34.86 12.97
CA GLN A 760 19.22 -35.12 14.33
C GLN A 760 18.49 -33.91 14.92
N ALA A 761 18.89 -32.68 14.58
CA ALA A 761 18.21 -31.47 15.03
C ALA A 761 16.79 -31.33 14.44
N GLN A 762 16.60 -31.61 13.14
CA GLN A 762 15.27 -31.56 12.52
C GLN A 762 14.25 -32.52 13.16
N ILE A 763 14.69 -33.65 13.73
CA ILE A 763 13.82 -34.68 14.31
C ILE A 763 13.80 -34.69 15.85
N ALA A 764 14.47 -33.73 16.51
CA ALA A 764 14.72 -33.78 17.95
C ALA A 764 13.46 -33.60 18.79
N ASP A 765 12.62 -32.64 18.41
CA ASP A 765 11.43 -32.22 19.17
C ASP A 765 10.13 -32.90 18.67
N CYS A 766 10.24 -33.67 17.58
CA CYS A 766 9.12 -34.35 16.93
C CYS A 766 8.59 -35.59 17.70
N GLN A 767 7.27 -35.74 17.77
CA GLN A 767 6.62 -36.93 18.33
C GLN A 767 6.58 -38.10 17.32
N LEU A 768 7.73 -38.74 17.12
CA LEU A 768 7.93 -39.74 16.07
C LEU A 768 7.73 -41.20 16.53
N PRO A 769 7.13 -42.08 15.68
CA PRO A 769 6.90 -43.48 16.00
C PRO A 769 8.21 -44.24 16.27
N VAL A 770 8.14 -45.34 17.03
CA VAL A 770 9.30 -46.20 17.27
C VAL A 770 9.53 -47.07 16.03
N MET A 771 10.70 -46.94 15.41
CA MET A 771 11.11 -47.80 14.29
C MET A 771 11.33 -49.23 14.79
N ASP A 772 10.47 -50.16 14.36
CA ASP A 772 10.70 -51.61 14.48
C ASP A 772 10.49 -52.28 13.11
N PRO A 773 11.50 -52.26 12.23
CA PRO A 773 11.37 -52.84 10.90
C PRO A 773 11.53 -54.38 10.88
N GLU A 774 11.69 -55.07 12.03
CA GLU A 774 11.98 -56.51 12.04
C GLU A 774 10.86 -57.33 11.36
N GLY A 775 11.18 -57.97 10.24
CA GLY A 775 10.25 -58.75 9.43
C GLY A 775 9.56 -57.95 8.31
N ALA A 776 9.57 -56.62 8.37
CA ALA A 776 8.94 -55.75 7.37
C ALA A 776 9.66 -55.81 6.01
N VAL A 777 8.90 -55.56 4.94
CA VAL A 777 9.39 -55.49 3.55
C VAL A 777 8.94 -54.16 2.94
N LEU A 778 9.82 -53.16 2.94
CA LEU A 778 9.50 -51.80 2.53
C LEU A 778 9.92 -51.51 1.09
N TYR A 779 8.97 -51.13 0.24
CA TYR A 779 9.14 -50.79 -1.16
C TYR A 779 9.03 -49.28 -1.39
N ARG A 780 9.93 -48.70 -2.20
CA ARG A 780 9.81 -47.34 -2.74
C ARG A 780 10.16 -47.25 -4.21
N VAL A 781 9.64 -46.24 -4.88
CA VAL A 781 10.08 -45.78 -6.21
C VAL A 781 10.70 -44.40 -6.06
N ASN A 782 11.80 -44.11 -6.77
CA ASN A 782 12.36 -42.76 -6.81
C ASN A 782 11.83 -41.94 -8.01
N SER A 783 12.12 -40.64 -8.04
CA SER A 783 11.72 -39.74 -9.13
C SER A 783 12.20 -40.15 -10.55
N SER A 784 13.22 -41.01 -10.64
CA SER A 784 13.70 -41.59 -11.91
C SER A 784 12.98 -42.89 -12.30
N GLY A 785 12.00 -43.35 -11.52
CA GLY A 785 11.26 -44.59 -11.71
C GLY A 785 12.01 -45.86 -11.27
N GLU A 786 13.16 -45.75 -10.59
CA GLU A 786 13.89 -46.90 -10.05
C GLU A 786 13.23 -47.44 -8.78
N THR A 787 13.16 -48.77 -8.66
CA THR A 787 12.58 -49.43 -7.49
C THR A 787 13.63 -49.84 -6.46
N ARG A 788 13.30 -49.66 -5.19
CA ARG A 788 14.10 -50.12 -4.04
C ARG A 788 13.20 -50.87 -3.07
N VAL A 789 13.59 -52.09 -2.73
CA VAL A 789 12.92 -52.87 -1.67
C VAL A 789 13.93 -53.21 -0.59
N GLN A 790 13.53 -53.08 0.67
CA GLN A 790 14.34 -53.39 1.85
C GLN A 790 13.55 -54.34 2.76
N ALA A 791 14.04 -55.57 2.91
CA ALA A 791 13.46 -56.59 3.79
C ALA A 791 14.42 -56.83 4.97
N TYR A 792 13.95 -56.65 6.20
CA TYR A 792 14.81 -56.59 7.38
C TYR A 792 14.67 -57.86 8.25
N ALA A 793 15.75 -58.62 8.42
CA ALA A 793 15.71 -59.88 9.16
C ALA A 793 16.22 -59.73 10.60
N ALA A 794 15.67 -60.53 11.52
CA ALA A 794 15.94 -60.54 12.97
C ALA A 794 17.41 -60.79 13.40
N ASN A 795 18.32 -60.96 12.46
CA ASN A 795 19.75 -61.19 12.68
C ASN A 795 20.63 -59.99 12.31
N ASN A 796 20.05 -58.78 12.21
CA ASN A 796 20.70 -57.54 11.74
C ASN A 796 21.18 -57.58 10.28
N GLU A 797 20.78 -58.59 9.49
CA GLU A 797 20.97 -58.61 8.04
C GLU A 797 19.69 -58.13 7.36
N ALA A 798 19.84 -57.40 6.26
CA ALA A 798 18.73 -56.96 5.41
C ALA A 798 18.99 -57.37 3.96
N LEU A 799 17.91 -57.59 3.21
CA LEU A 799 17.95 -57.75 1.77
C LEU A 799 17.53 -56.45 1.10
N ARG A 800 18.40 -55.92 0.24
CA ARG A 800 18.11 -54.77 -0.62
C ARG A 800 17.97 -55.22 -2.06
N PHE A 801 16.80 -55.00 -2.64
CA PHE A 801 16.57 -55.17 -4.07
C PHE A 801 16.69 -53.81 -4.75
N LYS A 802 17.53 -53.71 -5.79
CA LYS A 802 17.53 -52.58 -6.74
C LYS A 802 16.98 -53.07 -8.06
N ASN A 803 15.84 -52.53 -8.52
CA ASN A 803 15.27 -52.90 -9.82
C ASN A 803 15.18 -54.44 -9.96
N GLY A 804 14.65 -55.10 -8.91
CA GLY A 804 14.61 -56.55 -8.75
C GLY A 804 15.91 -57.24 -8.28
N THR A 805 17.09 -56.65 -8.47
CA THR A 805 18.40 -57.28 -8.22
C THR A 805 18.76 -57.31 -6.73
N PRO A 806 18.97 -58.48 -6.10
CA PRO A 806 19.17 -58.61 -4.65
C PRO A 806 20.60 -58.30 -4.21
N SER A 807 20.75 -57.84 -2.97
CA SER A 807 22.04 -57.67 -2.28
C SER A 807 21.85 -57.73 -0.76
N THR A 808 22.80 -58.30 -0.03
CA THR A 808 22.79 -58.29 1.44
C THR A 808 23.33 -56.97 1.98
N LYS A 809 22.72 -56.49 3.07
CA LYS A 809 23.03 -55.27 3.81
C LYS A 809 22.96 -55.55 5.32
N TYR A 810 23.43 -54.59 6.11
CA TYR A 810 23.33 -54.57 7.57
C TYR A 810 22.30 -53.54 8.00
N TRP A 811 21.58 -53.81 9.10
CA TRP A 811 20.68 -52.85 9.72
C TRP A 811 20.68 -52.94 11.25
N MET A 812 20.44 -51.82 11.91
CA MET A 812 20.09 -51.76 13.32
C MET A 812 19.32 -50.47 13.64
N VAL A 813 18.46 -50.50 14.65
CA VAL A 813 17.87 -49.30 15.23
C VAL A 813 18.70 -48.89 16.44
N ASN A 814 19.11 -47.62 16.51
CA ASN A 814 19.92 -47.09 17.58
C ASN A 814 19.08 -46.62 18.79
N GLN A 815 19.73 -46.05 19.82
CA GLN A 815 19.03 -45.67 21.07
C GLN A 815 18.05 -44.50 20.91
N GLU A 816 18.13 -43.77 19.80
CA GLU A 816 17.28 -42.62 19.46
C GLU A 816 16.13 -43.02 18.51
N GLY A 817 15.96 -44.32 18.22
CA GLY A 817 14.93 -44.80 17.29
C GLY A 817 15.25 -44.57 15.81
N THR A 818 16.49 -44.20 15.48
CA THR A 818 16.96 -44.04 14.09
C THR A 818 17.52 -45.36 13.58
N LEU A 819 17.12 -45.75 12.37
CA LEU A 819 17.61 -46.92 11.64
C LEU A 819 18.91 -46.59 10.91
N GLU A 820 19.96 -47.30 11.26
CA GLU A 820 21.26 -47.25 10.60
C GLU A 820 21.32 -48.39 9.57
N PHE A 821 21.48 -48.07 8.28
CA PHE A 821 21.47 -49.01 7.17
C PHE A 821 22.77 -48.91 6.35
N GLY A 822 23.43 -50.03 6.07
CA GLY A 822 24.75 -50.01 5.43
C GLY A 822 25.26 -51.37 4.97
N ASP A 823 26.56 -51.49 4.68
CA ASP A 823 27.19 -52.80 4.43
C ASP A 823 27.47 -53.56 5.73
N ASP A 824 27.92 -52.84 6.75
CA ASP A 824 28.20 -53.34 8.10
C ASP A 824 28.12 -52.19 9.13
N ALA A 825 28.26 -52.51 10.42
CA ALA A 825 28.19 -51.54 11.52
C ALA A 825 29.33 -50.49 11.56
N GLN A 826 30.23 -50.44 10.57
CA GLN A 826 31.25 -49.41 10.38
C GLN A 826 31.10 -48.65 9.06
N ASN A 827 30.26 -49.14 8.13
CA ASN A 827 30.00 -48.55 6.83
C ASN A 827 28.49 -48.31 6.63
N ILE A 828 27.94 -47.35 7.39
CA ILE A 828 26.56 -46.88 7.27
C ILE A 828 26.42 -45.99 6.04
N TRP A 829 25.37 -46.24 5.24
CA TRP A 829 25.03 -45.52 4.02
C TRP A 829 23.84 -44.58 4.21
N ASP A 830 22.86 -45.00 5.00
CA ASP A 830 21.65 -44.23 5.26
C ASP A 830 21.37 -44.23 6.78
N TYR A 831 21.03 -43.07 7.34
CA TYR A 831 20.34 -42.96 8.64
C TYR A 831 18.87 -42.63 8.36
N LYS A 832 17.92 -43.35 8.96
CA LYS A 832 16.49 -43.19 8.64
C LYS A 832 15.60 -43.11 9.86
N ARG A 833 14.55 -42.28 9.78
CA ARG A 833 13.53 -42.13 10.81
C ARG A 833 12.15 -42.17 10.16
N ALA A 834 11.24 -43.01 10.65
CA ALA A 834 9.83 -42.91 10.28
C ALA A 834 9.25 -41.61 10.86
N ILE A 835 8.47 -40.92 10.04
CA ILE A 835 7.87 -39.63 10.40
C ILE A 835 6.41 -39.84 10.81
N MET A 836 5.59 -40.25 9.85
CA MET A 836 4.26 -40.79 10.08
C MET A 836 4.33 -42.32 10.20
N ASP A 837 3.31 -42.94 10.82
CA ASP A 837 3.08 -44.40 10.71
C ASP A 837 2.45 -44.74 9.34
N VAL A 838 2.08 -46.00 9.15
CA VAL A 838 1.35 -46.50 7.99
C VAL A 838 -0.07 -45.92 7.96
N ASP A 839 -0.41 -45.17 6.90
CA ASP A 839 -1.78 -44.66 6.66
C ASP A 839 -2.76 -45.78 6.20
N GLU A 840 -4.03 -45.44 5.95
CA GLU A 840 -5.05 -46.41 5.52
C GLU A 840 -4.69 -47.13 4.19
N ASP A 841 -3.85 -46.52 3.34
CA ASP A 841 -3.40 -47.02 2.04
C ASP A 841 -2.05 -47.79 2.11
N GLY A 842 -1.50 -47.97 3.31
CA GLY A 842 -0.28 -48.74 3.51
C GLY A 842 1.02 -47.94 3.28
N ILE A 843 0.96 -46.61 3.34
CA ILE A 843 2.09 -45.70 3.05
C ILE A 843 2.80 -45.29 4.34
N LEU A 844 4.11 -45.50 4.36
CA LEU A 844 5.02 -45.06 5.42
C LEU A 844 5.91 -43.93 4.90
N SER A 845 5.94 -42.78 5.59
CA SER A 845 6.88 -41.70 5.27
C SER A 845 8.15 -41.79 6.13
N MET A 846 9.32 -41.73 5.50
CA MET A 846 10.60 -41.78 6.21
C MET A 846 11.60 -40.73 5.73
N ALA A 847 12.14 -39.97 6.67
CA ALA A 847 13.30 -39.13 6.46
C ALA A 847 14.57 -39.99 6.36
N THR A 848 15.48 -39.62 5.46
CA THR A 848 16.75 -40.31 5.19
C THR A 848 17.89 -39.31 5.10
N PHE A 849 18.97 -39.54 5.85
CA PHE A 849 20.23 -38.81 5.76
C PHE A 849 21.35 -39.69 5.20
N ASP A 850 22.00 -39.24 4.12
CA ASP A 850 23.18 -39.85 3.50
C ASP A 850 24.47 -39.16 4.01
N PRO A 851 25.38 -39.87 4.71
CA PRO A 851 26.60 -39.30 5.27
C PRO A 851 27.76 -39.17 4.27
N GLU A 852 27.66 -39.71 3.05
CA GLU A 852 28.64 -39.54 1.97
C GLU A 852 28.39 -38.23 1.21
N THR A 853 27.13 -37.91 0.92
CA THR A 853 26.71 -36.68 0.21
C THR A 853 26.35 -35.52 1.15
N GLY A 854 25.93 -35.82 2.38
CA GLY A 854 25.28 -34.87 3.28
C GLY A 854 23.87 -34.50 2.82
N GLU A 855 23.18 -35.42 2.15
CA GLU A 855 21.81 -35.23 1.66
C GLU A 855 20.80 -35.60 2.76
N ILE A 856 19.78 -34.75 2.97
CA ILE A 856 18.57 -35.07 3.74
C ILE A 856 17.43 -35.14 2.73
N SER A 857 16.72 -36.26 2.69
CA SER A 857 15.61 -36.51 1.76
C SER A 857 14.43 -37.17 2.48
N LEU A 858 13.23 -36.89 2.03
CA LEU A 858 12.02 -37.59 2.44
C LEU A 858 11.65 -38.66 1.39
N GLY A 859 11.19 -39.82 1.85
CA GLY A 859 10.80 -40.90 0.95
C GLY A 859 9.53 -41.58 1.41
N LEU A 860 8.60 -41.78 0.47
CA LEU A 860 7.44 -42.64 0.65
C LEU A 860 7.82 -44.10 0.44
N TYR A 861 7.36 -44.96 1.35
CA TYR A 861 7.50 -46.40 1.30
C TYR A 861 6.11 -47.05 1.39
N GLN A 862 5.99 -48.27 0.88
CA GLN A 862 4.82 -49.13 1.05
C GLN A 862 5.28 -50.45 1.65
N GLU A 863 4.53 -51.00 2.60
CA GLU A 863 4.78 -52.38 3.04
C GLU A 863 4.30 -53.38 1.97
N VAL A 864 5.12 -54.38 1.67
CA VAL A 864 4.83 -55.42 0.68
C VAL A 864 4.48 -56.72 1.39
N ASP A 865 3.19 -57.08 1.39
CA ASP A 865 2.75 -58.41 1.79
C ASP A 865 3.13 -59.44 0.71
N LEU A 866 4.30 -60.07 0.88
CA LEU A 866 4.81 -61.15 0.03
C LEU A 866 3.95 -62.43 0.05
N SER A 867 2.90 -62.50 0.88
CA SER A 867 1.94 -63.61 0.89
C SER A 867 0.72 -63.39 -0.03
N GLN A 868 0.46 -62.15 -0.47
CA GLN A 868 -0.60 -61.88 -1.44
C GLN A 868 -0.22 -62.34 -2.85
N PRO A 869 -1.18 -62.85 -3.65
CA PRO A 869 -0.95 -63.10 -5.07
C PRO A 869 -0.77 -61.77 -5.82
N PHE A 870 0.23 -61.72 -6.69
CA PHE A 870 0.49 -60.55 -7.53
C PHE A 870 -0.58 -60.41 -8.63
N THR A 871 -1.11 -59.20 -8.83
CA THR A 871 -2.16 -58.92 -9.83
C THR A 871 -1.55 -58.74 -11.23
N TYR A 872 -2.20 -59.31 -12.24
CA TYR A 872 -1.84 -59.19 -13.66
C TYR A 872 -2.68 -58.10 -14.33
N CYS A 873 -2.04 -57.23 -15.15
CA CYS A 873 -2.75 -56.27 -16.00
C CYS A 873 -3.31 -56.98 -17.24
N GLU A 874 -4.42 -57.71 -17.11
CA GLU A 874 -5.05 -58.41 -18.26
C GLU A 874 -5.81 -57.47 -19.21
N THR A 875 -5.98 -56.19 -18.85
CA THR A 875 -6.76 -55.18 -19.59
C THR A 875 -6.38 -55.10 -21.06
N SER A 876 -7.35 -55.30 -21.97
CA SER A 876 -7.17 -55.25 -23.42
C SER A 876 -6.13 -56.23 -24.01
N ASN A 877 -5.84 -57.35 -23.34
CA ASN A 877 -5.03 -58.42 -23.94
C ASN A 877 -5.69 -59.02 -25.20
N SER A 878 -4.86 -59.48 -26.13
CA SER A 878 -5.25 -60.29 -27.28
C SER A 878 -5.32 -61.78 -26.88
N ASP A 879 -6.42 -62.49 -27.18
CA ASP A 879 -6.39 -63.97 -27.13
C ASP A 879 -5.50 -64.50 -28.28
N TRP A 880 -4.78 -65.61 -28.06
CA TRP A 880 -3.86 -66.23 -29.03
C TRP A 880 -4.50 -67.37 -29.84
N ASP A 881 -4.22 -67.46 -31.15
CA ASP A 881 -4.62 -68.59 -32.02
C ASP A 881 -3.45 -69.54 -32.28
N GLU A 882 -3.33 -70.54 -31.41
CA GLU A 882 -2.36 -71.65 -31.44
C GLU A 882 -2.27 -72.44 -32.77
N VAL A 883 -3.27 -72.33 -33.65
CA VAL A 883 -3.27 -73.05 -34.95
C VAL A 883 -2.67 -72.21 -36.06
N ASN A 884 -2.72 -70.89 -35.95
CA ASN A 884 -2.29 -69.95 -36.97
C ASN A 884 -1.11 -69.06 -36.52
N GLU A 885 -0.68 -69.15 -35.26
CA GLU A 885 0.45 -68.40 -34.67
C GLU A 885 0.27 -66.88 -34.81
N VAL A 886 -0.96 -66.42 -34.53
CA VAL A 886 -1.34 -65.00 -34.60
C VAL A 886 -2.30 -64.60 -33.46
N PRO A 887 -2.33 -63.31 -33.08
CA PRO A 887 -3.39 -62.75 -32.27
C PRO A 887 -4.77 -62.91 -32.93
N THR A 888 -5.76 -63.30 -32.15
CA THR A 888 -7.17 -63.33 -32.60
C THR A 888 -7.75 -61.92 -32.83
N THR A 889 -7.21 -60.94 -32.09
CA THR A 889 -7.61 -59.53 -32.12
C THR A 889 -6.35 -58.67 -32.15
N PHE A 890 -6.31 -57.71 -33.08
CA PHE A 890 -5.21 -56.76 -33.22
C PHE A 890 -5.63 -55.37 -32.76
N PHE A 891 -4.76 -54.72 -31.98
CA PHE A 891 -4.98 -53.40 -31.39
C PHE A 891 -4.01 -52.36 -31.95
N SER A 892 -4.26 -51.09 -31.64
CA SER A 892 -3.34 -49.98 -31.97
C SER A 892 -2.42 -49.66 -30.80
N PHE A 893 -1.30 -48.99 -31.06
CA PHE A 893 -0.41 -48.49 -29.99
C PHE A 893 -1.15 -47.62 -28.97
N ASN A 894 -2.10 -46.77 -29.39
CA ASN A 894 -2.90 -45.96 -28.47
C ASN A 894 -3.72 -46.84 -27.52
N THR A 895 -4.32 -47.93 -28.01
CA THR A 895 -5.07 -48.87 -27.16
C THR A 895 -4.15 -49.59 -26.16
N TYR A 896 -2.89 -49.83 -26.51
CA TYR A 896 -1.87 -50.31 -25.57
C TYR A 896 -1.53 -49.24 -24.53
N ALA A 897 -1.31 -47.98 -24.93
CA ALA A 897 -1.00 -46.90 -24.03
C ALA A 897 -2.14 -46.63 -23.03
N ASP A 898 -3.40 -46.63 -23.51
CA ASP A 898 -4.59 -46.51 -22.67
C ASP A 898 -4.71 -47.70 -21.69
N ALA A 899 -4.43 -48.93 -22.14
CA ALA A 899 -4.49 -50.13 -21.31
C ALA A 899 -3.35 -50.22 -20.29
N LEU A 900 -2.15 -49.73 -20.62
CA LEU A 900 -1.04 -49.57 -19.69
C LEU A 900 -1.39 -48.52 -18.64
N LYS A 901 -1.81 -47.31 -19.06
CA LYS A 901 -2.21 -46.23 -18.14
C LYS A 901 -3.33 -46.68 -17.19
N GLY A 902 -4.34 -47.39 -17.68
CA GLY A 902 -5.43 -47.91 -16.85
C GLY A 902 -5.05 -49.04 -15.87
N CYS A 903 -3.80 -49.50 -15.87
CA CYS A 903 -3.25 -50.45 -14.90
C CYS A 903 -2.16 -49.86 -14.00
N VAL A 904 -1.64 -48.67 -14.32
CA VAL A 904 -0.62 -48.00 -13.51
C VAL A 904 -1.31 -47.27 -12.36
N ASP A 905 -0.91 -47.60 -11.14
CA ASP A 905 -1.25 -46.86 -9.93
C ASP A 905 -0.39 -45.58 -9.88
N ASP A 906 -0.98 -44.43 -10.22
CA ASP A 906 -0.26 -43.16 -10.39
C ASP A 906 -0.34 -42.21 -9.18
N THR A 907 -1.08 -42.62 -8.13
CA THR A 907 -1.59 -41.83 -6.99
C THR A 907 -0.63 -40.86 -6.28
N ALA A 908 0.68 -41.09 -6.31
CA ALA A 908 1.72 -40.03 -6.25
C ALA A 908 3.13 -40.64 -6.44
N TYR A 909 3.66 -40.60 -7.66
CA TYR A 909 5.05 -40.99 -8.01
C TYR A 909 5.44 -42.48 -7.82
N ARG A 910 4.48 -43.40 -7.64
CA ARG A 910 4.74 -44.84 -7.39
C ARG A 910 4.92 -45.72 -8.63
N ALA A 911 4.84 -45.15 -9.84
CA ALA A 911 5.03 -45.88 -11.08
C ALA A 911 6.52 -46.15 -11.39
N ALA A 912 6.94 -47.41 -11.33
CA ALA A 912 8.25 -47.83 -11.85
C ALA A 912 8.32 -47.56 -13.37
N LYS A 913 9.40 -46.93 -13.86
CA LYS A 913 9.52 -46.54 -15.28
C LYS A 913 10.54 -47.41 -15.99
N PHE A 914 10.17 -48.06 -17.09
CA PHE A 914 11.11 -48.85 -17.88
C PHE A 914 11.96 -47.90 -18.74
N THR A 915 13.16 -47.59 -18.25
CA THR A 915 14.09 -46.61 -18.85
C THR A 915 15.52 -47.12 -18.85
N SER A 916 16.43 -46.43 -19.54
CA SER A 916 17.87 -46.66 -19.47
C SER A 916 18.43 -46.45 -18.06
N THR A 917 17.90 -45.48 -17.30
CA THR A 917 18.21 -45.27 -15.88
C THR A 917 17.83 -46.50 -15.05
N PHE A 918 16.63 -47.05 -15.28
CA PHE A 918 16.17 -48.28 -14.62
C PHE A 918 17.02 -49.50 -14.99
N ILE A 919 17.41 -49.63 -16.27
CA ILE A 919 18.27 -50.73 -16.74
C ILE A 919 19.68 -50.66 -16.14
N GLY A 920 20.21 -49.45 -15.93
CA GLY A 920 21.55 -49.24 -15.38
C GLY A 920 22.64 -49.90 -16.24
N GLU A 921 23.63 -50.54 -15.61
CA GLU A 921 24.67 -51.31 -16.32
C GLU A 921 24.09 -52.57 -17.00
N GLN A 922 23.21 -53.27 -16.28
CA GLN A 922 22.58 -54.52 -16.68
C GLN A 922 21.29 -54.74 -15.86
N LEU A 923 20.21 -55.14 -16.54
CA LEU A 923 18.98 -55.63 -15.92
C LEU A 923 18.74 -57.07 -16.36
N VAL A 924 18.47 -57.98 -15.40
CA VAL A 924 18.15 -59.39 -15.67
C VAL A 924 16.77 -59.69 -15.08
N MET A 925 15.89 -60.21 -15.92
CA MET A 925 14.52 -60.56 -15.56
C MET A 925 14.17 -61.93 -16.12
N LYS A 926 13.32 -62.67 -15.43
CA LYS A 926 12.88 -64.02 -15.80
C LYS A 926 11.40 -64.19 -15.50
N ASP A 927 10.72 -64.90 -16.38
CA ASP A 927 9.34 -65.35 -16.28
C ASP A 927 9.31 -66.91 -16.24
N GLU A 928 8.24 -67.52 -16.74
CA GLU A 928 8.14 -68.97 -16.91
C GLU A 928 8.79 -69.49 -18.22
N ASP A 929 8.87 -68.64 -19.25
CA ASP A 929 9.35 -69.01 -20.59
C ASP A 929 10.87 -68.87 -20.74
N GLY A 930 11.50 -67.87 -20.11
CA GLY A 930 12.91 -67.61 -20.30
C GLY A 930 13.52 -66.55 -19.38
N THR A 931 14.71 -66.10 -19.75
CA THR A 931 15.43 -65.03 -19.07
C THR A 931 15.78 -63.95 -20.09
N ILE A 932 15.28 -62.74 -19.86
CA ILE A 932 15.61 -61.54 -20.61
C ILE A 932 16.73 -60.78 -19.90
N THR A 933 17.68 -60.26 -20.66
CA THR A 933 18.82 -59.48 -20.16
C THR A 933 18.99 -58.25 -21.02
N PHE A 934 18.97 -57.07 -20.38
CA PHE A 934 19.25 -55.78 -21.00
C PHE A 934 20.65 -55.33 -20.60
N LEU A 935 21.37 -54.70 -21.53
CA LEU A 935 22.71 -54.16 -21.32
C LEU A 935 22.72 -52.66 -21.66
N ALA A 936 23.49 -51.87 -20.91
CA ALA A 936 23.63 -50.41 -21.07
C ALA A 936 24.04 -49.91 -22.47
N ASN A 937 24.53 -50.79 -23.33
CA ASN A 937 24.94 -50.47 -24.70
C ASN A 937 23.81 -50.62 -25.74
N ASN A 938 22.54 -50.51 -25.32
CA ASN A 938 21.34 -50.66 -26.15
C ASN A 938 21.19 -52.04 -26.81
N THR A 939 21.77 -53.09 -26.22
CA THR A 939 21.60 -54.48 -26.66
C THR A 939 21.05 -55.36 -25.54
N GLY A 940 20.53 -56.54 -25.90
CA GLY A 940 20.04 -57.52 -24.94
C GLY A 940 19.82 -58.90 -25.53
N THR A 941 19.48 -59.85 -24.66
CA THR A 941 19.27 -61.26 -25.01
C THR A 941 18.04 -61.82 -24.32
N PHE A 942 17.21 -62.58 -25.03
CA PHE A 942 16.21 -63.47 -24.43
C PHE A 942 16.65 -64.93 -24.61
N VAL A 943 16.63 -65.71 -23.53
CA VAL A 943 17.12 -67.11 -23.52
C VAL A 943 16.09 -68.00 -22.83
N SER A 944 15.51 -68.94 -23.57
CA SER A 944 14.59 -69.97 -23.09
C SER A 944 15.26 -71.36 -23.15
N THR A 945 14.49 -72.44 -22.99
CA THR A 945 14.99 -73.81 -23.21
C THR A 945 15.31 -74.09 -24.68
N ASP A 946 14.63 -73.42 -25.60
CA ASP A 946 14.63 -73.74 -27.02
C ASP A 946 15.13 -72.57 -27.91
N GLU A 947 15.17 -71.34 -27.36
CA GLU A 947 15.54 -70.13 -28.10
C GLU A 947 16.68 -69.32 -27.44
N ASN A 948 17.40 -68.56 -28.27
CA ASN A 948 18.36 -67.55 -27.84
C ASN A 948 18.31 -66.38 -28.84
N ILE A 949 17.47 -65.39 -28.52
CA ILE A 949 17.21 -64.22 -29.37
C ILE A 949 18.11 -63.07 -28.91
N GLN A 950 18.72 -62.38 -29.87
CA GLN A 950 19.47 -61.15 -29.64
C GLN A 950 18.60 -59.96 -30.08
N PHE A 951 18.53 -58.92 -29.26
CA PHE A 951 17.73 -57.73 -29.54
C PHE A 951 18.52 -56.44 -29.32
N THR A 952 18.05 -55.36 -29.93
CA THR A 952 18.46 -53.98 -29.61
C THR A 952 17.28 -53.25 -28.97
N TRP A 953 17.55 -52.35 -28.02
CA TRP A 953 16.48 -51.61 -27.33
C TRP A 953 16.76 -50.12 -27.28
N THR A 954 15.70 -49.31 -27.29
CA THR A 954 15.73 -47.86 -27.16
C THR A 954 14.60 -47.40 -26.25
N GLU A 955 14.79 -46.31 -25.52
CA GLU A 955 13.66 -45.57 -24.94
C GLU A 955 12.77 -45.06 -26.07
N HIS A 956 11.48 -45.39 -26.00
CA HIS A 956 10.48 -44.92 -26.95
C HIS A 956 9.76 -43.69 -26.38
N ASP A 957 9.35 -43.79 -25.12
CA ASP A 957 8.72 -42.74 -24.34
C ASP A 957 9.26 -42.86 -22.90
N ALA A 958 10.22 -42.01 -22.53
CA ALA A 958 10.83 -42.05 -21.22
C ALA A 958 9.93 -41.46 -20.11
N GLU A 959 8.95 -40.63 -20.48
CA GLU A 959 8.02 -40.00 -19.54
C GLU A 959 7.03 -41.03 -19.00
N ASN A 960 6.45 -41.83 -19.90
CA ASN A 960 5.57 -42.94 -19.57
C ASN A 960 6.31 -44.28 -19.32
N GLY A 961 7.66 -44.28 -19.35
CA GLY A 961 8.48 -45.46 -19.02
C GLY A 961 8.32 -46.63 -20.00
N ILE A 962 8.28 -46.35 -21.30
CA ILE A 962 8.12 -47.32 -22.38
C ILE A 962 9.42 -47.42 -23.20
N ILE A 963 9.97 -48.65 -23.28
CA ILE A 963 11.05 -48.99 -24.22
C ILE A 963 10.51 -49.70 -25.46
N ALA A 964 11.25 -49.63 -26.57
CA ALA A 964 11.04 -50.44 -27.76
C ALA A 964 12.21 -51.43 -27.95
N LEU A 965 11.89 -52.72 -28.07
CA LEU A 965 12.83 -53.79 -28.37
C LEU A 965 12.64 -54.23 -29.82
N SER A 966 13.70 -54.20 -30.62
CA SER A 966 13.69 -54.74 -31.99
C SER A 966 14.54 -56.00 -32.10
N TYR A 967 13.96 -57.06 -32.66
CA TYR A 967 14.62 -58.36 -32.83
C TYR A 967 14.18 -59.06 -34.12
N SER A 968 14.94 -60.07 -34.52
CA SER A 968 14.63 -60.93 -35.66
C SER A 968 14.66 -62.39 -35.25
N PHE A 969 13.66 -63.16 -35.66
CA PHE A 969 13.60 -64.61 -35.50
C PHE A 969 13.33 -65.28 -36.86
N VAL A 970 13.28 -66.61 -36.88
CA VAL A 970 12.93 -67.38 -38.08
C VAL A 970 11.70 -68.21 -37.76
N ASP A 971 10.61 -67.98 -38.49
CA ASP A 971 9.34 -68.67 -38.28
C ASP A 971 9.40 -70.16 -38.69
N ASP A 972 8.34 -70.90 -38.37
CA ASP A 972 8.20 -72.32 -38.69
C ASP A 972 8.19 -72.60 -40.22
N ASN A 973 7.92 -71.57 -41.02
CA ASN A 973 8.01 -71.58 -42.48
C ASN A 973 9.42 -71.28 -43.03
N GLN A 974 10.41 -71.09 -42.16
CA GLN A 974 11.81 -70.73 -42.45
C GLN A 974 11.97 -69.33 -43.09
N VAL A 975 11.09 -68.39 -42.78
CA VAL A 975 11.19 -66.98 -43.18
C VAL A 975 11.70 -66.15 -42.00
N ALA A 976 12.62 -65.22 -42.28
CA ALA A 976 13.12 -64.30 -41.27
C ALA A 976 12.09 -63.18 -41.04
N GLN A 977 11.56 -63.11 -39.81
CA GLN A 977 10.63 -62.08 -39.36
C GLN A 977 11.38 -61.01 -38.56
N ASN A 978 10.85 -59.79 -38.54
CA ASN A 978 11.33 -58.70 -37.70
C ASN A 978 10.19 -58.18 -36.83
N ASN A 979 10.41 -58.21 -35.52
CA ASN A 979 9.46 -57.75 -34.54
C ASN A 979 9.94 -56.43 -33.93
N THR A 980 8.98 -55.64 -33.46
CA THR A 980 9.25 -54.60 -32.47
C THR A 980 8.20 -54.68 -31.38
N THR A 981 8.66 -54.80 -30.14
CA THR A 981 7.82 -54.89 -28.95
C THR A 981 8.04 -53.63 -28.12
N TYR A 982 6.97 -52.89 -27.85
CA TYR A 982 6.95 -51.77 -26.93
C TYR A 982 6.58 -52.31 -25.54
N MET A 983 7.36 -52.00 -24.50
CA MET A 983 7.22 -52.59 -23.16
C MET A 983 7.26 -51.50 -22.10
N GLY A 984 6.33 -51.53 -21.14
CA GLY A 984 6.29 -50.67 -19.96
C GLY A 984 5.83 -51.45 -18.72
N PHE A 985 6.17 -50.99 -17.53
CA PHE A 985 5.71 -51.62 -16.28
C PHE A 985 4.28 -51.16 -15.98
N ALA A 986 3.36 -52.12 -15.82
CA ALA A 986 2.00 -51.85 -15.37
C ALA A 986 1.93 -51.79 -13.84
N TYR A 987 2.53 -52.77 -13.15
CA TYR A 987 2.59 -52.80 -11.69
C TYR A 987 3.90 -53.45 -11.21
N SER A 988 4.41 -52.99 -10.06
CA SER A 988 5.62 -53.53 -9.43
C SER A 988 5.58 -53.37 -7.92
N ASN A 989 6.11 -54.37 -7.20
CA ASN A 989 6.50 -54.27 -5.78
C ASN A 989 8.03 -54.15 -5.61
N GLY A 990 8.74 -53.79 -6.68
CA GLY A 990 10.21 -53.67 -6.74
C GLY A 990 11.01 -54.98 -6.73
N ILE A 991 10.37 -56.13 -6.46
CA ILE A 991 10.94 -57.48 -6.63
C ILE A 991 10.41 -58.12 -7.92
N GLN A 992 9.10 -58.00 -8.12
CA GLN A 992 8.34 -58.48 -9.27
C GLN A 992 7.86 -57.30 -10.11
N PHE A 993 7.71 -57.54 -11.42
CA PHE A 993 7.36 -56.55 -12.42
C PHE A 993 6.33 -57.14 -13.39
N ASN A 994 5.06 -56.73 -13.30
CA ASN A 994 4.10 -57.00 -14.38
C ASN A 994 4.36 -56.00 -15.49
N VAL A 995 4.74 -56.51 -16.66
CA VAL A 995 5.07 -55.75 -17.85
C VAL A 995 3.90 -55.87 -18.82
N LYS A 996 3.46 -54.74 -19.36
CA LYS A 996 2.57 -54.69 -20.52
C LYS A 996 3.41 -54.62 -21.79
N GLY A 997 3.07 -55.42 -22.80
CA GLY A 997 3.74 -55.47 -24.09
C GLY A 997 2.80 -55.18 -25.25
N PHE A 998 3.29 -54.45 -26.25
CA PHE A 998 2.67 -54.31 -27.57
C PHE A 998 3.63 -54.76 -28.66
N THR A 999 3.36 -55.90 -29.30
CA THR A 999 4.21 -56.47 -30.35
C THR A 999 3.65 -56.14 -31.74
N VAL A 1000 4.50 -55.70 -32.65
CA VAL A 1000 4.23 -55.63 -34.10
C VAL A 1000 5.25 -56.48 -34.87
N SER A 1001 4.79 -57.22 -35.87
CA SER A 1001 5.58 -58.21 -36.62
C SER A 1001 5.40 -58.10 -38.14
N THR A 1002 6.49 -58.27 -38.89
CA THR A 1002 6.42 -58.42 -40.35
C THR A 1002 5.54 -59.59 -40.81
N GLU A 1003 5.36 -60.61 -39.96
CA GLU A 1003 4.50 -61.76 -40.20
C GLU A 1003 3.01 -61.36 -40.29
N TRP A 1004 2.61 -60.40 -39.47
CA TRP A 1004 1.24 -59.87 -39.40
C TRP A 1004 1.00 -58.71 -40.39
N ASN A 1005 1.96 -58.46 -41.29
CA ASN A 1005 1.98 -57.38 -42.29
C ASN A 1005 2.21 -55.96 -41.73
N GLY A 1006 2.84 -55.80 -40.56
CA GLY A 1006 3.18 -54.47 -40.04
C GLY A 1006 4.23 -54.50 -38.93
N ASN A 1007 5.30 -53.72 -39.09
CA ASN A 1007 6.45 -53.69 -38.18
C ASN A 1007 6.82 -52.26 -37.73
N THR A 1008 5.86 -51.35 -37.72
CA THR A 1008 5.98 -49.95 -37.27
C THR A 1008 4.92 -49.66 -36.22
N ILE A 1009 5.10 -48.60 -35.42
CA ILE A 1009 4.14 -48.22 -34.37
C ILE A 1009 2.71 -47.96 -34.88
N ASP A 1010 2.57 -47.47 -36.11
CA ASP A 1010 1.28 -47.25 -36.79
C ASP A 1010 0.57 -48.56 -37.23
N SER A 1011 1.25 -49.70 -37.11
CA SER A 1011 0.70 -51.02 -37.44
C SER A 1011 -0.24 -51.49 -36.34
N GLN A 1012 -1.22 -52.33 -36.67
CA GLN A 1012 -1.95 -53.06 -35.63
C GLN A 1012 -1.10 -54.23 -35.14
N GLY A 1013 -1.18 -54.53 -33.86
CA GLY A 1013 -0.32 -55.51 -33.18
C GLY A 1013 -1.04 -56.25 -32.06
N GLU A 1014 -0.28 -57.09 -31.38
CA GLU A 1014 -0.70 -57.86 -30.20
C GLU A 1014 -0.54 -57.02 -28.94
N ILE A 1015 -1.50 -57.10 -28.00
CA ILE A 1015 -1.31 -56.66 -26.62
C ILE A 1015 -1.25 -57.90 -25.72
N TRP A 1016 -0.22 -57.96 -24.89
CA TRP A 1016 0.02 -59.05 -23.94
C TRP A 1016 0.56 -58.48 -22.62
N ASP A 1017 0.57 -59.29 -21.57
CA ASP A 1017 1.24 -58.96 -20.31
C ASP A 1017 2.06 -60.17 -19.79
N GLY A 1018 3.00 -59.90 -18.88
CA GLY A 1018 3.86 -60.95 -18.32
C GLY A 1018 4.43 -60.53 -16.97
N LEU A 1019 4.67 -61.51 -16.08
CA LEU A 1019 5.19 -61.27 -14.73
C LEU A 1019 6.66 -61.69 -14.63
N PHE A 1020 7.53 -60.72 -14.42
CA PHE A 1020 8.97 -60.89 -14.38
C PHE A 1020 9.55 -60.74 -12.97
N ILE A 1021 10.55 -61.55 -12.64
CA ILE A 1021 11.34 -61.47 -11.40
C ILE A 1021 12.84 -61.67 -11.70
N HIS A 1022 13.73 -61.05 -10.94
CA HIS A 1022 15.17 -61.32 -11.09
C HIS A 1022 15.51 -62.77 -10.62
N PRO A 1023 16.31 -63.56 -11.37
CA PRO A 1023 16.49 -65.00 -11.11
C PRO A 1023 16.98 -65.40 -9.72
N GLU A 1024 17.69 -64.52 -9.02
CA GLU A 1024 18.24 -64.80 -7.68
C GLU A 1024 17.30 -64.39 -6.54
N SER A 1025 16.23 -63.64 -6.81
CA SER A 1025 15.47 -62.93 -5.77
C SER A 1025 14.59 -63.85 -4.93
N GLU A 1026 13.84 -64.77 -5.56
CA GLU A 1026 13.05 -65.79 -4.88
C GLU A 1026 13.91 -66.64 -3.92
N GLN A 1027 15.02 -67.18 -4.44
CA GLN A 1027 15.93 -68.01 -3.65
C GLN A 1027 16.58 -67.23 -2.49
N THR A 1028 16.80 -65.92 -2.67
CA THR A 1028 17.33 -65.05 -1.62
C THR A 1028 16.30 -64.77 -0.53
N LEU A 1029 15.04 -64.49 -0.88
CA LEU A 1029 13.94 -64.35 0.09
C LEU A 1029 13.75 -65.63 0.92
N ILE A 1030 13.79 -66.81 0.28
CA ILE A 1030 13.73 -68.11 0.96
C ILE A 1030 14.90 -68.30 1.95
N ASN A 1031 16.12 -67.91 1.55
CA ASN A 1031 17.32 -68.12 2.39
C ASN A 1031 17.29 -67.32 3.70
N TYR A 1032 16.63 -66.16 3.70
CA TYR A 1032 16.49 -65.27 4.88
C TYR A 1032 15.15 -65.44 5.60
N GLY A 1033 14.24 -66.26 5.08
CA GLY A 1033 13.00 -66.66 5.75
C GLY A 1033 11.79 -65.75 5.53
N PHE A 1034 11.84 -64.85 4.54
CA PHE A 1034 10.71 -63.96 4.21
C PHE A 1034 9.57 -64.66 3.47
N ILE A 1035 9.87 -65.74 2.73
CA ILE A 1035 8.86 -66.59 2.07
C ILE A 1035 9.20 -68.07 2.31
N GLU A 1036 8.19 -68.93 2.39
CA GLU A 1036 8.40 -70.38 2.45
C GLU A 1036 8.91 -70.93 1.12
N ALA A 1037 9.81 -71.92 1.15
CA ALA A 1037 10.20 -72.63 -0.05
C ALA A 1037 8.99 -73.39 -0.63
N PRO A 1038 8.71 -73.30 -1.94
CA PRO A 1038 7.54 -73.92 -2.54
C PRO A 1038 7.49 -75.43 -2.26
N THR A 1039 6.39 -75.90 -1.68
CA THR A 1039 6.20 -77.33 -1.40
C THR A 1039 6.05 -78.11 -2.72
N PRO A 1040 6.82 -79.20 -2.92
CA PRO A 1040 6.90 -79.94 -4.20
C PRO A 1040 5.74 -80.91 -4.47
#